data_AF-A0A497J8Z8-F1
#
_entry.id   AF-A0A497J8Z8-F1
#
_cell.length_a   1.000
_cell.length_b   1.000
_cell.length_c   1.000
_cell.angle_alpha   90.00
_cell.angle_beta   90.00
_cell.angle_gamma   90.00
#
_symmetry.space_group_name_H-M   'P 1'
#
loop_
_entity.id
_entity.type
_entity.pdbx_description
1 polymer ?
#
loop_
_entity_poly.entity_id
_entity_poly.type
_entity_poly.pdbx_seq_one_letter_code
_entity_poly.pdbx_strand_id
1 'polypeptide(L)'
;MGGEKDVNEYLLIKYRKKEGGKKFMNEKVSETNLKDPDTIIIDNKANIIALEREGTVLEVFEYYAHKLKGEMESNPNHAMRIDIGTGYFFFSGFEEAYDTFKFMYDDGLLEKVKNPNWWTEAPIRVVMGRETDRQTKELLLSIVKDRLSSYDDEKIELLRRLVKEGLIEFRVFEDRKFHVKIYNFYFTDPESYAEPIDVYAGSANFTASGLRSNIEICLPYRGSSSSRALFRDWFTNLWNISNPDLDVLEVINSIGESNYVLLIPEVFFAKLINLLGKRYLFPTRVGVETDILLEFQNLSYYIVMERLQKYGGYILANSVGLGKSYVACQVMNEYLMNLPDKKCLLVYPPRIKEEWGEYLEAFNIKDRVDILSMEILQKAPFEKREDEELFFDYRRYAERYSLIVVDEAHNFRNPCNRSTNLKEIIKTNPKADVLLVSATPINLGASDLINLIDLFYMGEKQRKFEIAGLKKVYDQTKKRILKNRVRELDEELLENLKRIEVELLLKITWRIVQEFFREDLRRLSGREVRYEEPDTKEVRFDYPDIYKREIFEEIVGFLEFLNYEPAKLWDGEEYKEDKSLLAWYKWQLYKRLESSLYAFYKSIANLYRRFILYRASMEQERVIDSGYLDGLPINISKAVFDEIIDLERVGAVVYTYKSLDNSLKEEIVERLDCDIRTIEKMLKKLKEILGEMDDDGNLKCYP
;
A
#
# COMPACT_ATOMS: atom_id res chain seq x y z
N MET A 1 -50.15 29.55 -0.78
CA MET A 1 -50.23 28.32 0.06
C MET A 1 -49.70 27.17 -0.76
N GLY A 2 -48.72 26.45 -0.20
CA GLY A 2 -48.26 25.12 -0.64
C GLY A 2 -47.33 25.13 -1.86
N GLY A 3 -46.12 24.59 -1.84
CA GLY A 3 -45.42 23.83 -0.80
C GLY A 3 -44.31 23.03 -1.49
N GLU A 4 -43.06 23.29 -1.10
CA GLU A 4 -41.91 22.44 -1.40
C GLU A 4 -42.09 21.07 -0.73
N LYS A 5 -41.72 20.00 -1.45
CA LYS A 5 -41.34 18.72 -0.84
C LYS A 5 -40.20 18.07 -1.60
N ASP A 6 -39.14 17.83 -0.81
CA ASP A 6 -38.07 16.84 -0.91
C ASP A 6 -38.32 15.62 -1.79
N VAL A 7 -37.26 15.20 -2.49
CA VAL A 7 -36.93 13.79 -2.69
C VAL A 7 -35.41 13.61 -2.52
N ASN A 8 -34.99 13.56 -1.25
CA ASN A 8 -33.78 12.85 -0.80
C ASN A 8 -34.22 11.43 -0.43
N GLU A 9 -33.69 10.38 -1.07
CA GLU A 9 -33.47 9.08 -0.41
C GLU A 9 -32.68 8.05 -1.26
N TYR A 10 -31.92 7.22 -0.54
CA TYR A 10 -31.15 5.99 -0.89
C TYR A 10 -29.70 6.20 -1.38
N LEU A 11 -28.64 5.82 -0.64
CA LEU A 11 -28.44 4.63 0.20
C LEU A 11 -27.87 4.95 1.61
N LEU A 12 -28.70 4.67 2.63
CA LEU A 12 -28.32 4.54 4.04
C LEU A 12 -27.94 3.08 4.33
N ILE A 13 -26.70 2.81 4.78
CA ILE A 13 -26.35 1.55 5.43
C ILE A 13 -26.46 1.75 6.94
N LYS A 14 -27.54 1.24 7.54
CA LYS A 14 -27.70 1.14 9.00
C LYS A 14 -26.86 -0.02 9.53
N TYR A 15 -25.78 0.28 10.27
CA TYR A 15 -25.08 -0.73 11.07
C TYR A 15 -25.91 -1.05 12.34
N ARG A 16 -26.28 -2.32 12.50
CA ARG A 16 -26.84 -2.86 13.74
C ARG A 16 -25.69 -3.40 14.58
N LYS A 17 -25.43 -2.79 15.74
CA LYS A 17 -24.50 -3.30 16.77
C LYS A 17 -24.84 -4.76 17.11
N LYS A 18 -23.92 -5.68 16.85
CA LYS A 18 -23.88 -6.99 17.53
C LYS A 18 -22.73 -6.94 18.52
N GLU A 19 -23.10 -6.95 19.80
CA GLU A 19 -22.21 -7.15 20.93
C GLU A 19 -21.48 -8.48 20.77
N GLY A 20 -20.15 -8.44 20.85
CA GLY A 20 -19.31 -9.62 20.61
C GLY A 20 -17.84 -9.37 20.94
N GLY A 21 -17.55 -8.72 22.07
CA GLY A 21 -16.19 -8.62 22.58
C GLY A 21 -15.67 -9.98 23.05
N LYS A 22 -14.55 -10.44 22.48
CA LYS A 22 -13.69 -11.46 23.12
C LYS A 22 -12.41 -10.80 23.62
N LYS A 23 -12.48 -10.45 24.91
CA LYS A 23 -11.43 -10.22 25.91
C LYS A 23 -10.02 -10.63 25.47
N PHE A 24 -9.15 -9.63 25.28
CA PHE A 24 -7.81 -9.73 25.87
C PHE A 24 -7.97 -9.36 27.34
N MET A 25 -7.40 -10.17 28.22
CA MET A 25 -7.50 -9.99 29.67
C MET A 25 -6.91 -8.63 30.05
N ASN A 26 -7.78 -7.64 30.27
CA ASN A 26 -7.55 -6.65 31.31
C ASN A 26 -7.53 -7.44 32.61
N GLU A 27 -6.35 -7.84 33.08
CA GLU A 27 -6.18 -7.99 34.51
C GLU A 27 -6.52 -6.62 35.10
N LYS A 28 -7.70 -6.52 35.71
CA LYS A 28 -7.98 -5.43 36.65
C LYS A 28 -6.80 -5.42 37.60
N VAL A 29 -6.01 -4.34 37.58
CA VAL A 29 -5.04 -4.09 38.63
C VAL A 29 -5.86 -4.03 39.92
N SER A 30 -5.77 -5.08 40.74
CA SER A 30 -6.27 -5.02 42.09
C SER A 30 -5.45 -3.98 42.84
N GLU A 31 -6.08 -3.24 43.76
CA GLU A 31 -5.45 -2.21 44.62
C GLU A 31 -4.13 -2.69 45.28
N THR A 32 -3.89 -3.99 45.33
CA THR A 32 -2.75 -4.67 45.94
C THR A 32 -1.47 -4.76 45.09
N ASN A 33 -1.45 -4.33 43.81
CA ASN A 33 -0.28 -4.52 42.92
C ASN A 33 0.37 -3.23 42.38
N LEU A 34 -0.11 -2.03 42.76
CA LEU A 34 0.54 -0.78 42.37
C LEU A 34 1.85 -0.63 43.16
N LYS A 35 2.97 -0.59 42.43
CA LYS A 35 4.28 -0.36 43.02
C LYS A 35 4.40 1.10 43.43
N ASP A 36 4.99 1.34 44.59
CA ASP A 36 5.37 2.69 44.99
C ASP A 36 6.40 3.25 43.99
N PRO A 37 6.11 4.36 43.27
CA PRO A 37 7.03 4.99 42.35
C PRO A 37 8.41 5.30 42.95
N ASP A 38 8.52 5.46 44.27
CA ASP A 38 9.80 5.70 44.94
C ASP A 38 10.73 4.48 44.99
N THR A 39 10.19 3.28 44.73
CA THR A 39 10.90 1.99 44.79
C THR A 39 11.33 1.47 43.42
N ILE A 40 10.99 2.18 42.34
CA ILE A 40 11.21 1.77 40.95
C ILE A 40 11.79 2.90 40.10
N ILE A 41 12.37 2.56 38.95
CA ILE A 41 12.76 3.51 37.92
C ILE A 41 11.61 3.71 36.96
N ILE A 42 11.23 4.97 36.71
CA ILE A 42 10.21 5.32 35.73
C ILE A 42 10.88 5.56 34.38
N ASP A 43 10.98 4.49 33.59
CA ASP A 43 11.58 4.49 32.25
C ASP A 43 10.66 3.92 31.16
N ASN A 44 9.39 3.70 31.51
CA ASN A 44 8.38 3.01 30.70
C ASN A 44 8.68 1.53 30.44
N LYS A 45 9.27 0.84 31.43
CA LYS A 45 9.62 -0.59 31.33
C LYS A 45 10.52 -0.82 30.12
N ALA A 46 11.57 -0.01 30.02
CA ALA A 46 12.52 -0.03 28.91
C ALA A 46 13.34 -1.33 28.85
N ASN A 47 13.22 -2.20 29.86
CA ASN A 47 13.91 -3.48 30.00
C ASN A 47 15.43 -3.28 30.04
N ILE A 48 15.86 -2.23 30.76
CA ILE A 48 17.26 -1.87 31.01
C ILE A 48 17.73 -2.55 32.30
N ILE A 49 16.87 -2.60 33.31
CA ILE A 49 17.04 -3.36 34.55
C ILE A 49 15.91 -4.38 34.71
N ALA A 50 15.92 -5.11 35.82
CA ALA A 50 14.91 -6.13 36.07
C ALA A 50 13.51 -5.50 36.15
N LEU A 51 12.53 -6.08 35.45
CA LEU A 51 11.18 -5.52 35.25
C LEU A 51 10.42 -5.24 36.57
N GLU A 52 10.77 -5.94 37.65
CA GLU A 52 10.23 -5.67 38.98
C GLU A 52 10.68 -4.32 39.55
N ARG A 53 11.79 -3.75 39.04
CA ARG A 53 12.35 -2.45 39.41
C ARG A 53 12.06 -1.34 38.41
N GLU A 54 11.30 -1.61 37.35
CA GLU A 54 10.87 -0.61 36.37
C GLU A 54 9.36 -0.34 36.47
N GLY A 55 8.98 0.85 36.03
CA GLY A 55 7.59 1.26 35.86
C GLY A 55 7.41 2.30 34.76
N THR A 56 6.16 2.65 34.53
CA THR A 56 5.71 3.59 33.49
C THR A 56 5.28 4.91 34.08
N VAL A 57 5.30 5.97 33.29
CA VAL A 57 4.78 7.27 33.74
C VAL A 57 3.27 7.16 34.02
N LEU A 58 2.53 6.32 33.29
CA LEU A 58 1.12 6.07 33.60
C LEU A 58 0.91 5.47 35.00
N GLU A 59 1.74 4.52 35.41
CA GLU A 59 1.66 3.91 36.76
C GLU A 59 1.85 4.96 37.87
N VAL A 60 2.55 6.08 37.59
CA VAL A 60 2.63 7.22 38.53
C VAL A 60 1.25 7.89 38.69
N PHE A 61 0.53 8.14 37.60
CA PHE A 61 -0.83 8.68 37.66
C PHE A 61 -1.79 7.73 38.38
N GLU A 62 -1.72 6.44 38.07
CA GLU A 62 -2.52 5.40 38.74
C GLU A 62 -2.22 5.37 40.24
N TYR A 63 -0.94 5.39 40.64
CA TYR A 63 -0.54 5.42 42.04
C TYR A 63 -1.13 6.61 42.80
N TYR A 64 -1.01 7.85 42.28
CA TYR A 64 -1.57 9.02 42.98
C TYR A 64 -3.10 9.06 42.97
N ALA A 65 -3.76 8.53 41.94
CA ALA A 65 -5.21 8.40 41.93
C ALA A 65 -5.71 7.45 43.04
N HIS A 66 -5.04 6.31 43.23
CA HIS A 66 -5.37 5.37 44.30
C HIS A 66 -4.96 5.88 45.69
N LYS A 67 -3.79 6.53 45.80
CA LYS A 67 -3.35 7.15 47.05
C LYS A 67 -4.33 8.22 47.53
N LEU A 68 -4.85 9.03 46.62
CA LEU A 68 -5.86 10.04 46.92
C LEU A 68 -7.13 9.41 47.52
N LYS A 69 -7.63 8.32 46.94
CA LYS A 69 -8.81 7.63 47.46
C LYS A 69 -8.64 7.25 48.94
N GLY A 70 -7.48 6.68 49.31
CA GLY A 70 -7.17 6.35 50.70
C GLY A 70 -7.03 7.57 51.62
N GLU A 71 -6.47 8.67 51.11
CA GLU A 71 -6.36 9.93 51.86
C GLU A 71 -7.73 10.59 52.08
N MET A 72 -8.62 10.58 51.07
CA MET A 72 -9.98 11.12 51.18
C MET A 72 -10.88 10.29 52.10
N GLU A 73 -10.68 8.96 52.18
CA GLU A 73 -11.32 8.12 53.20
C GLU A 73 -10.93 8.52 54.62
N SER A 74 -9.69 8.99 54.81
CA SER A 74 -9.16 9.43 56.11
C SER A 74 -9.46 10.90 56.42
N ASN A 75 -9.57 11.75 55.40
CA ASN A 75 -9.89 13.17 55.51
C ASN A 75 -10.84 13.59 54.37
N PRO A 76 -12.16 13.68 54.62
CA PRO A 76 -13.15 13.97 53.58
C PRO A 76 -13.02 15.36 52.94
N ASN A 77 -12.32 16.29 53.59
CA ASN A 77 -12.10 17.63 53.06
C ASN A 77 -10.89 17.70 52.12
N HIS A 78 -10.21 16.58 51.88
CA HIS A 78 -9.04 16.55 51.05
C HIS A 78 -9.40 16.70 49.57
N ALA A 79 -8.65 17.52 48.85
CA ALA A 79 -8.84 17.80 47.44
C ALA A 79 -7.53 17.58 46.67
N MET A 80 -7.67 17.16 45.42
CA MET A 80 -6.53 16.91 44.54
C MET A 80 -6.27 18.09 43.61
N ARG A 81 -5.01 18.27 43.26
CA ARG A 81 -4.64 18.94 42.01
C ARG A 81 -3.58 18.18 41.24
N ILE A 82 -3.69 18.25 39.92
CA ILE A 82 -2.68 17.76 38.98
C ILE A 82 -2.32 18.91 38.05
N ASP A 83 -1.05 19.31 38.06
CA ASP A 83 -0.50 20.22 37.06
C ASP A 83 0.31 19.43 36.04
N ILE A 84 -0.06 19.56 34.76
CA ILE A 84 0.58 18.88 33.64
C ILE A 84 1.19 19.94 32.72
N GLY A 85 2.51 19.97 32.62
CA GLY A 85 3.25 20.73 31.62
C GLY A 85 3.80 19.78 30.57
N THR A 86 3.33 19.90 29.33
CA THR A 86 3.68 18.97 28.24
C THR A 86 3.83 19.69 26.91
N GLY A 87 4.50 19.07 25.93
CA GLY A 87 4.35 19.46 24.54
C GLY A 87 2.91 19.28 24.05
N TYR A 88 2.58 19.79 22.86
CA TYR A 88 1.20 19.87 22.33
C TYR A 88 0.37 18.58 22.26
N PHE A 89 0.92 17.38 22.45
CA PHE A 89 0.25 16.13 22.11
C PHE A 89 -0.65 15.52 23.23
N PHE A 90 -1.45 16.32 23.94
CA PHE A 90 -2.19 15.88 25.15
C PHE A 90 -3.21 14.74 24.93
N PHE A 91 -4.04 14.81 23.88
CA PHE A 91 -5.21 13.92 23.76
C PHE A 91 -4.83 12.42 23.78
N SER A 92 -3.74 12.05 23.13
CA SER A 92 -3.27 10.67 23.16
C SER A 92 -2.80 10.19 24.53
N GLY A 93 -2.24 11.08 25.35
CA GLY A 93 -1.93 10.77 26.73
C GLY A 93 -3.21 10.59 27.55
N PHE A 94 -4.23 11.41 27.29
CA PHE A 94 -5.54 11.27 27.93
C PHE A 94 -6.22 9.94 27.56
N GLU A 95 -6.17 9.50 26.30
CA GLU A 95 -6.73 8.21 25.88
C GLU A 95 -6.06 7.01 26.55
N GLU A 96 -4.75 7.11 26.79
CA GLU A 96 -3.97 6.10 27.49
C GLU A 96 -4.26 6.10 29.00
N ALA A 97 -4.45 7.28 29.58
CA ALA A 97 -4.82 7.46 30.98
C ALA A 97 -6.35 7.45 31.23
N TYR A 98 -7.15 7.05 30.24
CA TYR A 98 -8.61 7.11 30.29
C TYR A 98 -9.17 6.37 31.50
N ASP A 99 -8.71 5.15 31.75
CA ASP A 99 -9.20 4.34 32.88
C ASP A 99 -8.90 5.02 34.23
N THR A 100 -7.74 5.68 34.36
CA THR A 100 -7.36 6.44 35.55
C THR A 100 -8.24 7.68 35.74
N PHE A 101 -8.43 8.50 34.70
CA PHE A 101 -9.29 9.67 34.77
C PHE A 101 -10.75 9.32 34.99
N LYS A 102 -11.22 8.22 34.38
CA LYS A 102 -12.57 7.70 34.59
C LYS A 102 -12.76 7.23 36.02
N PHE A 103 -11.81 6.47 36.57
CA PHE A 103 -11.81 6.09 37.98
C PHE A 103 -11.88 7.31 38.91
N MET A 104 -11.03 8.32 38.70
CA MET A 104 -11.06 9.53 39.52
C MET A 104 -12.38 10.31 39.38
N TYR A 105 -12.98 10.33 38.19
CA TYR A 105 -14.27 10.98 37.96
C TYR A 105 -15.44 10.21 38.61
N ASP A 106 -15.51 8.90 38.38
CA ASP A 106 -16.60 8.03 38.85
C ASP A 106 -16.60 7.89 40.38
N ASP A 107 -15.43 7.85 41.02
CA ASP A 107 -15.28 7.80 42.49
C ASP A 107 -15.34 9.18 43.16
N GLY A 108 -15.62 10.26 42.40
CA GLY A 108 -15.78 11.62 42.95
C GLY A 108 -14.48 12.25 43.46
N LEU A 109 -13.33 11.81 42.97
CA LEU A 109 -12.01 12.30 43.37
C LEU A 109 -11.64 13.64 42.69
N LEU A 110 -12.34 14.01 41.61
CA LEU A 110 -12.16 15.27 40.89
C LEU A 110 -13.27 16.25 41.24
N GLU A 111 -13.01 17.12 42.22
CA GLU A 111 -13.93 18.19 42.60
C GLU A 111 -13.34 19.58 42.34
N LYS A 112 -14.22 20.58 42.17
CA LYS A 112 -13.78 21.97 42.05
C LYS A 112 -13.23 22.49 43.36
N VAL A 113 -12.02 23.02 43.32
CA VAL A 113 -11.33 23.49 44.52
C VAL A 113 -11.26 25.01 44.54
N LYS A 114 -11.98 25.62 45.48
CA LYS A 114 -11.96 27.07 45.69
C LYS A 114 -10.80 27.47 46.59
N ASN A 115 -9.59 27.43 46.03
CA ASN A 115 -8.40 27.91 46.72
C ASN A 115 -7.94 29.25 46.09
N PRO A 116 -7.82 30.34 46.87
CA PRO A 116 -7.45 31.65 46.34
C PRO A 116 -6.07 31.67 45.65
N ASN A 117 -5.22 30.67 45.92
CA ASN A 117 -3.89 30.55 45.32
C ASN A 117 -3.85 29.67 44.07
N TRP A 118 -4.97 29.05 43.70
CA TRP A 118 -5.01 28.11 42.58
C TRP A 118 -5.34 28.75 41.25
N TRP A 119 -5.90 29.96 41.24
CA TRP A 119 -6.22 30.78 40.06
C TRP A 119 -7.21 30.15 39.07
N THR A 120 -7.62 28.91 39.31
CA THR A 120 -8.70 28.17 38.65
C THR A 120 -9.34 27.25 39.70
N GLU A 121 -10.62 26.95 39.50
CA GLU A 121 -11.34 25.95 40.30
C GLU A 121 -11.08 24.52 39.78
N ALA A 122 -10.50 24.36 38.60
CA ALA A 122 -10.25 23.05 37.99
C ALA A 122 -9.13 22.29 38.73
N PRO A 123 -9.38 21.05 39.20
CA PRO A 123 -8.36 20.22 39.84
C PRO A 123 -7.27 19.78 38.84
N ILE A 124 -7.54 19.75 37.53
CA ILE A 124 -6.53 19.41 36.51
C ILE A 124 -6.19 20.64 35.68
N ARG A 125 -4.92 21.03 35.69
CA ARG A 125 -4.37 22.10 34.85
C ARG A 125 -3.42 21.54 33.81
N VAL A 126 -3.63 21.92 32.55
CA VAL A 126 -2.74 21.53 31.46
C VAL A 126 -2.17 22.76 30.77
N VAL A 127 -0.85 22.92 30.80
CA VAL A 127 -0.14 23.90 29.97
C VAL A 127 0.56 23.18 28.83
N MET A 128 0.29 23.63 27.62
CA MET A 128 0.89 23.11 26.38
C MET A 128 1.72 24.18 25.69
N GLY A 129 2.77 23.81 24.95
CA GLY A 129 3.51 24.76 24.14
C GLY A 129 4.41 24.13 23.06
N ARG A 130 5.00 24.99 22.22
CA ARG A 130 5.77 24.61 21.01
C ARG A 130 7.12 24.01 21.33
N GLU A 131 7.35 22.75 20.96
CA GLU A 131 8.70 22.15 21.06
C GLU A 131 9.62 22.51 19.87
N THR A 132 9.08 23.07 18.79
CA THR A 132 9.80 23.43 17.56
C THR A 132 9.29 24.75 16.97
N ASP A 133 10.07 25.38 16.09
CA ASP A 133 9.77 26.68 15.47
C ASP A 133 8.60 26.68 14.45
N ARG A 134 7.76 25.61 14.40
CA ARG A 134 6.60 25.48 13.48
C ARG A 134 5.32 26.14 13.99
N GLN A 135 4.66 26.95 13.15
CA GLN A 135 3.58 27.89 13.49
C GLN A 135 2.46 27.30 14.38
N THR A 136 2.06 28.06 15.40
CA THR A 136 1.22 27.66 16.55
C THR A 136 -0.17 27.15 16.16
N LYS A 137 -0.78 27.71 15.11
CA LYS A 137 -2.18 27.45 14.75
C LYS A 137 -2.38 26.12 14.01
N GLU A 138 -1.41 25.68 13.21
CA GLU A 138 -1.46 24.40 12.49
C GLU A 138 -1.15 23.21 13.40
N LEU A 139 -0.29 23.41 14.40
CA LEU A 139 0.03 22.39 15.38
C LEU A 139 -1.13 22.19 16.37
N LEU A 140 -1.83 23.26 16.78
CA LEU A 140 -3.07 23.17 17.56
C LEU A 140 -4.18 22.40 16.82
N LEU A 141 -4.27 22.56 15.50
CA LEU A 141 -5.20 21.78 14.67
C LEU A 141 -4.74 20.32 14.52
N SER A 142 -3.43 20.03 14.53
CA SER A 142 -2.91 18.66 14.43
C SER A 142 -3.26 17.77 15.63
N ILE A 143 -3.43 18.36 16.83
CA ILE A 143 -3.87 17.66 18.06
C ILE A 143 -5.29 17.11 17.91
N VAL A 144 -6.12 17.81 17.13
CA VAL A 144 -7.53 17.53 16.91
C VAL A 144 -7.76 16.69 15.65
N LYS A 145 -6.78 16.60 14.75
CA LYS A 145 -7.03 16.09 13.40
C LYS A 145 -6.26 14.82 13.02
N ASP A 146 -5.10 14.56 13.63
CA ASP A 146 -4.26 13.43 13.22
C ASP A 146 -4.44 12.14 14.04
N ARG A 147 -5.30 12.12 15.07
CA ARG A 147 -5.59 10.90 15.85
C ARG A 147 -7.08 10.54 15.94
N LEU A 148 -7.94 11.25 15.21
CA LEU A 148 -9.39 11.22 15.40
C LEU A 148 -10.14 10.39 14.35
N SER A 149 -9.43 9.72 13.45
CA SER A 149 -10.00 8.80 12.45
C SER A 149 -10.30 7.38 13.00
N SER A 150 -10.12 7.16 14.30
CA SER A 150 -10.49 5.92 14.99
C SER A 150 -10.97 6.25 16.40
N TYR A 151 -12.26 6.41 16.60
CA TYR A 151 -12.77 6.71 17.93
C TYR A 151 -13.54 5.60 18.63
N ASP A 152 -13.24 5.54 19.92
CA ASP A 152 -14.04 5.02 21.01
C ASP A 152 -14.82 6.21 21.62
N ASP A 153 -16.12 6.31 21.30
CA ASP A 153 -17.00 7.44 21.68
C ASP A 153 -16.94 7.78 23.19
N GLU A 154 -16.64 6.79 24.04
CA GLU A 154 -16.60 6.96 25.49
C GLU A 154 -15.48 7.89 25.96
N LYS A 155 -14.31 7.87 25.31
CA LYS A 155 -13.14 8.64 25.76
C LYS A 155 -13.31 10.13 25.49
N ILE A 156 -13.81 10.48 24.31
CA ILE A 156 -14.15 11.87 23.98
C ILE A 156 -15.24 12.36 24.92
N GLU A 157 -16.26 11.55 25.18
CA GLU A 157 -17.37 11.95 26.03
C GLU A 157 -16.90 12.24 27.47
N LEU A 158 -15.97 11.45 28.02
CA LEU A 158 -15.37 11.73 29.32
C LEU A 158 -14.61 13.06 29.30
N LEU A 159 -13.72 13.28 28.33
CA LEU A 159 -12.98 14.55 28.23
C LEU A 159 -13.94 15.74 28.10
N ARG A 160 -14.98 15.60 27.27
CA ARG A 160 -16.03 16.61 27.08
C ARG A 160 -16.72 16.94 28.39
N ARG A 161 -17.08 15.92 29.20
CA ARG A 161 -17.66 16.11 30.53
C ARG A 161 -16.72 16.84 31.46
N LEU A 162 -15.46 16.39 31.57
CA LEU A 162 -14.46 17.03 32.42
C LEU A 162 -14.28 18.51 32.07
N VAL A 163 -14.20 18.86 30.78
CA VAL A 163 -14.07 20.26 30.34
C VAL A 163 -15.35 21.04 30.65
N LYS A 164 -16.52 20.51 30.29
CA LYS A 164 -17.82 21.16 30.50
C LYS A 164 -18.13 21.41 31.97
N GLU A 165 -17.76 20.47 32.83
CA GLU A 165 -17.92 20.59 34.27
C GLU A 165 -16.84 21.49 34.89
N GLY A 166 -15.80 21.87 34.15
CA GLY A 166 -14.70 22.70 34.63
C GLY A 166 -13.76 21.93 35.57
N LEU A 167 -13.65 20.62 35.37
CA LEU A 167 -12.74 19.73 36.12
C LEU A 167 -11.33 19.68 35.50
N ILE A 168 -11.20 20.08 34.23
CA ILE A 168 -9.93 20.22 33.52
C ILE A 168 -9.90 21.55 32.76
N GLU A 169 -8.80 22.30 32.86
CA GLU A 169 -8.57 23.55 32.12
C GLU A 169 -7.26 23.48 31.34
N PHE A 170 -7.27 24.08 30.14
CA PHE A 170 -6.13 24.10 29.22
C PHE A 170 -5.65 25.52 28.98
N ARG A 171 -4.32 25.70 28.90
CA ARG A 171 -3.69 26.94 28.43
C ARG A 171 -2.53 26.65 27.48
N VAL A 172 -2.24 27.62 26.62
CA VAL A 172 -1.18 27.51 25.62
C VAL A 172 -0.09 28.55 25.87
N PHE A 173 1.14 28.10 26.06
CA PHE A 173 2.31 28.96 26.15
C PHE A 173 2.87 29.23 24.75
N GLU A 174 2.86 30.50 24.33
CA GLU A 174 3.18 30.90 22.95
C GLU A 174 4.48 31.70 22.80
N ASP A 175 5.01 32.29 23.88
CA ASP A 175 6.10 33.27 23.82
C ASP A 175 7.41 32.71 23.23
N ARG A 176 7.72 31.44 23.51
CA ARG A 176 8.96 30.77 23.07
C ARG A 176 8.83 29.26 23.12
N LYS A 177 9.86 28.56 22.63
CA LYS A 177 9.95 27.10 22.67
C LYS A 177 9.68 26.57 24.09
N PHE A 178 8.66 25.72 24.20
CA PHE A 178 8.20 25.04 25.40
C PHE A 178 8.55 23.55 25.27
N HIS A 179 9.59 23.13 25.99
CA HIS A 179 10.03 21.74 26.02
C HIS A 179 9.88 21.14 27.42
N VAL A 180 9.09 21.76 28.30
CA VAL A 180 8.90 21.27 29.66
C VAL A 180 8.06 19.98 29.62
N LYS A 181 8.47 18.99 30.44
CA LYS A 181 7.67 17.83 30.82
C LYS A 181 7.68 17.74 32.33
N ILE A 182 6.58 18.11 32.95
CA ILE A 182 6.45 18.15 34.40
C ILE A 182 5.04 17.74 34.82
N TYR A 183 4.97 16.98 35.91
CA TYR A 183 3.74 16.51 36.52
C TYR A 183 3.82 16.81 38.02
N ASN A 184 3.03 17.77 38.51
CA ASN A 184 2.94 18.06 39.94
C ASN A 184 1.65 17.50 40.50
N PHE A 185 1.75 16.73 41.58
CA PHE A 185 0.62 16.18 42.30
C PHE A 185 0.46 16.90 43.64
N TYR A 186 -0.76 17.28 43.97
CA TYR A 186 -1.09 17.98 45.21
C TYR A 186 -2.24 17.28 45.91
N PHE A 187 -2.11 17.28 47.22
CA PHE A 187 -3.05 16.79 48.20
C PHE A 187 -3.23 17.96 49.19
N THR A 188 -4.39 18.63 49.12
CA THR A 188 -4.65 19.85 49.88
C THR A 188 -5.97 19.79 50.62
N ASP A 189 -6.08 20.56 51.70
CA ASP A 189 -7.37 21.09 52.13
C ASP A 189 -7.69 22.33 51.24
N PRO A 190 -8.93 22.53 50.74
CA PRO A 190 -9.36 23.71 50.01
C PRO A 190 -8.95 25.05 50.64
N GLU A 191 -8.82 25.10 51.97
CA GLU A 191 -8.44 26.31 52.72
C GLU A 191 -6.92 26.42 53.01
N SER A 192 -6.12 25.41 52.67
CA SER A 192 -4.68 25.36 52.96
C SER A 192 -3.80 25.77 51.77
N TYR A 193 -2.64 26.35 52.06
CA TYR A 193 -1.61 26.63 51.05
C TYR A 193 -0.78 25.37 50.81
N ALA A 194 -1.29 24.44 49.99
CA ALA A 194 -0.56 23.22 49.70
C ALA A 194 0.63 23.44 48.76
N GLU A 195 1.75 22.84 49.13
CA GLU A 195 2.84 22.50 48.24
C GLU A 195 2.54 21.18 47.50
N PRO A 196 3.17 20.92 46.34
CA PRO A 196 3.09 19.61 45.73
C PRO A 196 3.58 18.56 46.73
N ILE A 197 2.85 17.45 46.83
CA ILE A 197 3.35 16.29 47.55
C ILE A 197 4.55 15.69 46.80
N ASP A 198 4.45 15.67 45.47
CA ASP A 198 5.47 15.17 44.58
C ASP A 198 5.46 15.89 43.24
N VAL A 199 6.64 15.93 42.65
CA VAL A 199 6.92 16.55 41.36
C VAL A 199 7.72 15.57 40.53
N TYR A 200 7.22 15.23 39.35
CA TYR A 200 7.92 14.39 38.39
C TYR A 200 8.32 15.23 37.19
N ALA A 201 9.59 15.16 36.80
CA ALA A 201 10.11 15.85 35.62
C ALA A 201 11.04 14.94 34.83
N GLY A 202 11.05 15.09 33.51
CA GLY A 202 11.78 14.16 32.66
C GLY A 202 11.69 14.45 31.17
N SER A 203 11.89 13.41 30.36
CA SER A 203 11.76 13.46 28.91
C SER A 203 10.35 13.11 28.41
N ALA A 204 9.55 12.44 29.24
CA ALA A 204 8.24 11.90 28.88
C ALA A 204 7.16 12.99 28.69
N ASN A 205 6.74 13.23 27.45
CA ASN A 205 5.54 14.03 27.16
C ASN A 205 4.25 13.28 27.52
N PHE A 206 3.17 14.01 27.76
CA PHE A 206 1.85 13.44 28.04
C PHE A 206 1.19 12.93 26.75
N THR A 207 1.70 11.81 26.25
CA THR A 207 1.31 11.13 25.01
C THR A 207 1.23 9.63 25.25
N ALA A 208 0.45 8.88 24.45
CA ALA A 208 0.39 7.42 24.60
C ALA A 208 1.78 6.76 24.63
N SER A 209 2.68 7.19 23.74
CA SER A 209 4.06 6.68 23.70
C SER A 209 4.92 7.16 24.86
N GLY A 210 4.82 8.43 25.24
CA GLY A 210 5.57 8.99 26.37
C GLY A 210 5.14 8.41 27.71
N LEU A 211 3.90 7.92 27.83
CA LEU A 211 3.38 7.29 29.05
C LEU A 211 3.69 5.80 29.18
N ARG A 212 3.99 5.08 28.08
CA ARG A 212 4.11 3.61 28.10
C ARG A 212 5.18 2.96 27.22
N SER A 213 5.60 3.54 26.10
CA SER A 213 6.36 2.77 25.09
C SER A 213 7.71 3.36 24.68
N ASN A 214 7.87 4.68 24.72
CA ASN A 214 9.17 5.30 24.51
C ASN A 214 10.06 5.01 25.71
N ILE A 215 11.35 4.74 25.46
CA ILE A 215 12.36 4.77 26.51
C ILE A 215 12.47 6.24 26.96
N GLU A 216 11.91 6.52 28.12
CA GLU A 216 11.93 7.85 28.74
C GLU A 216 12.70 7.77 30.06
N ILE A 217 12.98 8.91 30.68
CA ILE A 217 13.37 8.94 32.08
C ILE A 217 12.54 10.01 32.78
N CYS A 218 11.84 9.61 33.84
CA CYS A 218 11.04 10.51 34.66
C CYS A 218 11.50 10.39 36.11
N LEU A 219 11.93 11.49 36.71
CA LEU A 219 12.52 11.48 38.05
C LEU A 219 11.64 12.22 39.04
N PRO A 220 11.37 11.64 40.23
CA PRO A 220 10.72 12.35 41.32
C PRO A 220 11.70 13.35 41.96
N TYR A 221 11.21 14.55 42.26
CA TYR A 221 11.96 15.56 43.00
C TYR A 221 11.82 15.35 44.51
N ARG A 222 12.92 14.96 45.17
CA ARG A 222 12.96 14.61 46.60
C ARG A 222 13.41 15.75 47.53
N GLY A 223 13.09 16.99 47.20
CA GLY A 223 13.44 18.15 48.02
C GLY A 223 12.52 18.39 49.23
N SER A 224 12.84 19.40 50.04
CA SER A 224 11.96 19.82 51.15
C SER A 224 10.63 20.40 50.64
N SER A 225 9.63 20.43 51.52
CA SER A 225 8.36 21.15 51.32
C SER A 225 8.54 22.55 50.72
N SER A 226 9.41 23.36 51.31
CA SER A 226 9.72 24.72 50.82
C SER A 226 10.36 24.73 49.43
N SER A 227 11.04 23.65 49.02
CA SER A 227 11.62 23.54 47.68
C SER A 227 10.58 23.08 46.65
N ARG A 228 9.66 22.18 47.02
CA ARG A 228 8.51 21.81 46.16
C ARG A 228 7.56 22.98 45.92
N ALA A 229 7.41 23.86 46.91
CA ALA A 229 6.68 25.12 46.77
C ALA A 229 7.18 25.99 45.59
N LEU A 230 8.47 25.95 45.25
CA LEU A 230 9.02 26.68 44.10
C LEU A 230 8.46 26.17 42.77
N PHE A 231 8.19 24.86 42.63
CA PHE A 231 7.61 24.30 41.42
C PHE A 231 6.14 24.69 41.24
N ARG A 232 5.39 24.80 42.35
CA ARG A 232 4.04 25.37 42.33
C ARG A 232 4.07 26.82 41.86
N ASP A 233 4.95 27.63 42.43
CA ASP A 233 5.04 29.06 42.08
C ASP A 233 5.48 29.22 40.62
N TRP A 234 6.43 28.42 40.17
CA TRP A 234 6.88 28.37 38.77
C TRP A 234 5.75 27.98 37.82
N PHE A 235 5.02 26.90 38.10
CA PHE A 235 3.91 26.45 37.25
C PHE A 235 2.75 27.46 37.27
N THR A 236 2.50 28.11 38.40
CA THR A 236 1.49 29.16 38.53
C THR A 236 1.83 30.39 37.69
N ASN A 237 3.09 30.82 37.70
CA ASN A 237 3.55 31.89 36.83
C ASN A 237 3.45 31.49 35.34
N LEU A 238 3.83 30.26 35.00
CA LEU A 238 3.66 29.71 33.66
C LEU A 238 2.18 29.72 33.22
N TRP A 239 1.28 29.31 34.09
CA TRP A 239 -0.17 29.33 33.86
C TRP A 239 -0.69 30.73 33.56
N ASN A 240 -0.25 31.72 34.33
CA ASN A 240 -0.70 33.11 34.21
C ASN A 240 -0.21 33.80 32.93
N ILE A 241 0.98 33.44 32.44
CA ILE A 241 1.51 33.98 31.16
C ILE A 241 1.03 33.18 29.94
N SER A 242 0.37 32.03 30.14
CA SER A 242 -0.14 31.20 29.04
C SER A 242 -1.53 31.68 28.61
N ASN A 243 -1.80 31.60 27.32
CA ASN A 243 -3.04 32.05 26.69
C ASN A 243 -4.23 31.12 27.06
N PRO A 244 -5.34 31.65 27.60
CA PRO A 244 -6.54 30.89 27.91
C PRO A 244 -7.49 30.67 26.71
N ASP A 245 -7.29 31.33 25.57
CA ASP A 245 -8.18 31.30 24.39
C ASP A 245 -8.08 30.00 23.57
N LEU A 246 -8.11 28.84 24.23
CA LEU A 246 -8.31 27.56 23.59
C LEU A 246 -9.73 27.07 23.91
N ASP A 247 -10.69 27.32 23.01
CA ASP A 247 -12.03 26.73 23.14
C ASP A 247 -12.00 25.24 22.75
N VAL A 248 -11.55 24.43 23.70
CA VAL A 248 -11.49 22.97 23.59
C VAL A 248 -12.90 22.38 23.37
N LEU A 249 -13.95 23.04 23.85
CA LEU A 249 -15.33 22.59 23.65
C LEU A 249 -15.81 22.89 22.23
N GLU A 250 -15.52 24.05 21.65
CA GLU A 250 -15.79 24.33 20.23
C GLU A 250 -15.08 23.31 19.33
N VAL A 251 -13.81 23.04 19.65
CA VAL A 251 -13.01 22.00 19.01
C VAL A 251 -13.70 20.63 19.11
N ILE A 252 -14.09 20.17 20.32
CA ILE A 252 -14.78 18.89 20.53
C ILE A 252 -16.16 18.86 19.84
N ASN A 253 -16.91 19.96 19.87
CA ASN A 253 -18.25 20.05 19.30
C ASN A 253 -18.22 20.07 17.75
N SER A 254 -17.20 20.69 17.14
CA SER A 254 -16.98 20.65 15.68
C SER A 254 -16.71 19.24 15.14
N ILE A 255 -16.35 18.30 16.01
CA ILE A 255 -16.06 16.89 15.69
C ILE A 255 -17.34 16.04 15.75
N GLY A 256 -18.31 16.38 16.60
CA GLY A 256 -19.58 15.66 16.75
C GLY A 256 -20.56 15.83 15.59
N GLU A 257 -20.38 16.86 14.76
CA GLU A 257 -21.32 17.21 13.67
C GLU A 257 -20.72 17.13 12.25
N SER A 258 -19.45 16.77 12.11
CA SER A 258 -18.75 16.87 10.83
C SER A 258 -18.73 15.55 10.05
N ASN A 259 -19.47 15.49 8.93
CA ASN A 259 -19.30 14.52 7.85
C ASN A 259 -18.02 14.78 6.99
N TYR A 260 -17.08 15.59 7.46
CA TYR A 260 -15.96 16.07 6.65
C TYR A 260 -14.61 15.53 7.14
N VAL A 261 -13.85 15.00 6.19
CA VAL A 261 -12.44 14.61 6.36
C VAL A 261 -11.59 15.87 6.33
N LEU A 262 -10.85 16.13 7.40
CA LEU A 262 -9.86 17.19 7.35
C LEU A 262 -8.57 16.71 6.64
N LEU A 263 -8.17 17.46 5.64
CA LEU A 263 -6.91 17.32 4.93
C LEU A 263 -5.83 18.17 5.61
N ILE A 264 -4.58 17.67 5.61
CA ILE A 264 -3.38 18.42 6.04
C ILE A 264 -3.43 19.81 5.40
N PRO A 265 -3.16 20.94 6.10
CA PRO A 265 -3.32 22.29 5.54
C PRO A 265 -2.68 22.47 4.16
N GLU A 266 -1.50 21.90 3.93
CA GLU A 266 -0.84 21.91 2.62
C GLU A 266 -1.65 21.17 1.55
N VAL A 267 -2.23 20.02 1.88
CA VAL A 267 -3.11 19.22 1.00
C VAL A 267 -4.49 19.87 0.85
N PHE A 268 -5.01 20.50 1.90
CA PHE A 268 -6.26 21.23 1.90
C PHE A 268 -6.15 22.48 1.04
N PHE A 269 -5.16 23.35 1.28
CA PHE A 269 -4.87 24.50 0.45
C PHE A 269 -4.48 24.06 -0.94
N ALA A 270 -3.75 22.96 -1.11
CA ALA A 270 -3.46 22.48 -2.45
C ALA A 270 -4.74 22.07 -3.19
N LYS A 271 -5.62 21.31 -2.55
CA LYS A 271 -6.93 20.94 -3.09
C LYS A 271 -7.87 22.14 -3.27
N LEU A 272 -7.85 23.13 -2.37
CA LEU A 272 -8.66 24.33 -2.42
C LEU A 272 -8.19 25.28 -3.53
N ILE A 273 -6.90 25.56 -3.62
CA ILE A 273 -6.27 26.33 -4.70
C ILE A 273 -6.57 25.68 -6.05
N ASN A 274 -6.58 24.36 -6.08
CA ASN A 274 -6.88 23.57 -7.25
C ASN A 274 -8.39 23.65 -7.63
N LEU A 275 -9.29 23.45 -6.66
CA LEU A 275 -10.74 23.61 -6.81
C LEU A 275 -11.15 25.04 -7.22
N LEU A 276 -10.41 26.06 -6.78
CA LEU A 276 -10.62 27.46 -7.13
C LEU A 276 -9.95 27.87 -8.45
N GLY A 277 -9.20 26.98 -9.10
CA GLY A 277 -8.46 27.26 -10.34
C GLY A 277 -7.32 28.28 -10.17
N LYS A 278 -6.74 28.40 -8.97
CA LYS A 278 -5.74 29.43 -8.59
C LYS A 278 -4.32 28.88 -8.44
N ARG A 279 -3.96 27.84 -9.22
CA ARG A 279 -2.65 27.14 -9.14
C ARG A 279 -1.41 28.05 -9.25
N TYR A 280 -1.53 29.26 -9.82
CA TYR A 280 -0.46 30.26 -9.83
C TYR A 280 0.00 30.74 -8.44
N LEU A 281 -0.76 30.41 -7.38
CA LEU A 281 -0.41 30.73 -6.00
C LEU A 281 0.59 29.75 -5.36
N PHE A 282 0.79 28.57 -5.96
CA PHE A 282 1.94 27.75 -5.58
C PHE A 282 3.20 28.45 -6.05
N PRO A 283 4.28 28.44 -5.26
CA PRO A 283 5.56 28.92 -5.75
C PRO A 283 5.90 28.08 -6.98
N THR A 284 5.87 28.71 -8.16
CA THR A 284 6.51 28.19 -9.35
C THR A 284 7.99 28.14 -8.97
N ARG A 285 8.43 26.99 -8.45
CA ARG A 285 9.83 26.81 -8.09
C ARG A 285 10.59 26.89 -9.41
N VAL A 286 11.37 27.96 -9.52
CA VAL A 286 12.21 28.30 -10.67
C VAL A 286 12.94 27.05 -11.16
N GLY A 287 12.64 26.61 -12.38
CA GLY A 287 13.43 25.59 -13.08
C GLY A 287 12.68 24.49 -13.84
N VAL A 288 11.36 24.31 -13.66
CA VAL A 288 10.57 23.42 -14.53
C VAL A 288 9.63 24.28 -15.36
N GLU A 289 10.08 24.65 -16.55
CA GLU A 289 9.20 25.20 -17.57
C GLU A 289 8.19 24.10 -17.93
N THR A 290 6.90 24.39 -17.72
CA THR A 290 5.68 23.57 -17.95
C THR A 290 5.20 22.68 -16.79
N ASP A 291 3.93 22.83 -16.41
CA ASP A 291 3.16 21.88 -15.60
C ASP A 291 3.03 20.56 -16.38
N ILE A 292 4.04 19.70 -16.32
CA ILE A 292 4.09 18.42 -17.06
C ILE A 292 2.94 17.48 -16.61
N LEU A 293 2.47 17.61 -15.36
CA LEU A 293 1.42 16.76 -14.80
C LEU A 293 0.03 17.39 -14.88
N LEU A 294 -0.95 16.56 -15.24
CA LEU A 294 -2.38 16.86 -15.10
C LEU A 294 -2.80 16.95 -13.63
N GLU A 295 -3.98 17.47 -13.36
CA GLU A 295 -4.48 17.66 -12.01
C GLU A 295 -4.66 16.35 -11.23
N PHE A 296 -5.27 15.32 -11.81
CA PHE A 296 -5.40 14.02 -11.14
C PHE A 296 -4.05 13.30 -10.96
N GLN A 297 -3.07 13.59 -11.83
CA GLN A 297 -1.71 13.06 -11.74
C GLN A 297 -0.94 13.73 -10.60
N ASN A 298 -1.10 15.04 -10.44
CA ASN A 298 -0.59 15.77 -9.27
C ASN A 298 -1.19 15.22 -7.97
N LEU A 299 -2.51 14.96 -7.93
CA LEU A 299 -3.13 14.32 -6.77
C LEU A 299 -2.48 12.95 -6.48
N SER A 300 -2.25 12.14 -7.52
CA SER A 300 -1.58 10.84 -7.38
C SER A 300 -0.17 11.00 -6.81
N TYR A 301 0.59 11.97 -7.32
CA TYR A 301 1.93 12.30 -6.83
C TYR A 301 1.94 12.62 -5.32
N TYR A 302 1.06 13.52 -4.85
CA TYR A 302 1.03 13.90 -3.44
C TYR A 302 0.65 12.73 -2.52
N ILE A 303 -0.33 11.91 -2.93
CA ILE A 303 -0.71 10.71 -2.16
C ILE A 303 0.46 9.73 -2.12
N VAL A 304 1.10 9.47 -3.26
CA VAL A 304 2.25 8.56 -3.33
C VAL A 304 3.38 9.04 -2.40
N MET A 305 3.72 10.33 -2.42
CA MET A 305 4.78 10.88 -1.56
C MET A 305 4.47 10.72 -0.06
N GLU A 306 3.24 11.06 0.37
CA GLU A 306 2.81 10.90 1.77
C GLU A 306 2.90 9.43 2.20
N ARG A 307 2.42 8.52 1.36
CA ARG A 307 2.40 7.09 1.66
C ARG A 307 3.79 6.45 1.65
N LEU A 308 4.67 6.87 0.75
CA LEU A 308 6.07 6.44 0.74
C LEU A 308 6.79 6.89 2.03
N GLN A 309 6.56 8.12 2.49
CA GLN A 309 7.12 8.58 3.76
C GLN A 309 6.58 7.76 4.94
N LYS A 310 5.28 7.49 4.96
CA LYS A 310 4.59 6.76 6.03
C LYS A 310 4.96 5.28 6.12
N TYR A 311 5.05 4.57 4.99
CA TYR A 311 5.22 3.10 4.95
C TYR A 311 6.55 2.62 4.39
N GLY A 312 7.28 3.47 3.66
CA GLY A 312 8.49 3.11 2.94
C GLY A 312 8.28 2.29 1.67
N GLY A 313 7.02 2.08 1.29
CA GLY A 313 6.65 1.55 -0.01
C GLY A 313 5.16 1.72 -0.28
N TYR A 314 4.79 1.79 -1.57
CA TYR A 314 3.42 2.06 -1.98
C TYR A 314 3.12 1.51 -3.39
N ILE A 315 1.85 1.25 -3.68
CA ILE A 315 1.40 0.71 -4.97
C ILE A 315 0.57 1.77 -5.72
N LEU A 316 1.08 2.23 -6.86
CA LEU A 316 0.35 3.09 -7.79
C LEU A 316 -0.39 2.23 -8.83
N ALA A 317 -1.71 2.11 -8.64
CA ALA A 317 -2.59 1.20 -9.36
C ALA A 317 -3.65 1.89 -10.25
N ASN A 318 -3.37 3.10 -10.72
CA ASN A 318 -4.27 3.82 -11.62
C ASN A 318 -4.51 3.05 -12.93
N SER A 319 -5.67 3.24 -13.55
CA SER A 319 -6.02 2.61 -14.83
C SER A 319 -4.97 2.83 -15.94
N VAL A 320 -4.94 1.94 -16.92
CA VAL A 320 -4.09 2.06 -18.12
C VAL A 320 -4.39 3.38 -18.84
N GLY A 321 -3.35 4.06 -19.32
CA GLY A 321 -3.47 5.34 -20.04
C GLY A 321 -3.56 6.59 -19.16
N LEU A 322 -3.66 6.47 -17.84
CA LEU A 322 -3.72 7.63 -16.92
C LEU A 322 -2.34 8.28 -16.63
N GLY A 323 -1.27 7.87 -17.31
CA GLY A 323 0.06 8.47 -17.15
C GLY A 323 0.75 8.16 -15.81
N LYS A 324 0.69 6.89 -15.36
CA LYS A 324 1.42 6.44 -14.15
C LYS A 324 2.94 6.69 -14.25
N SER A 325 3.52 6.56 -15.44
CA SER A 325 4.95 6.78 -15.68
C SER A 325 5.36 8.23 -15.44
N TYR A 326 4.50 9.19 -15.79
CA TYR A 326 4.71 10.62 -15.47
C TYR A 326 4.70 10.87 -13.96
N VAL A 327 3.74 10.28 -13.23
CA VAL A 327 3.70 10.36 -11.76
C VAL A 327 4.97 9.77 -11.15
N ALA A 328 5.42 8.61 -11.62
CA ALA A 328 6.64 7.97 -11.14
C ALA A 328 7.90 8.80 -11.43
N CYS A 329 7.99 9.46 -12.59
CA CYS A 329 9.09 10.38 -12.90
C CYS A 329 9.11 11.59 -11.96
N GLN A 330 7.95 12.17 -11.66
CA GLN A 330 7.87 13.28 -10.70
C GLN A 330 8.30 12.85 -9.30
N VAL A 331 7.90 11.64 -8.85
CA VAL A 331 8.36 11.07 -7.56
C VAL A 331 9.88 10.89 -7.57
N MET A 332 10.45 10.30 -8.64
CA MET A 332 11.91 10.15 -8.77
C MET A 332 12.63 11.50 -8.72
N ASN A 333 12.11 12.50 -9.43
CA ASN A 333 12.69 13.84 -9.44
C ASN A 333 12.75 14.45 -8.02
N GLU A 334 11.66 14.33 -7.24
CA GLU A 334 11.62 14.82 -5.86
C GLU A 334 12.66 14.11 -4.96
N TYR A 335 12.81 12.79 -5.08
CA TYR A 335 13.82 12.04 -4.33
C TYR A 335 15.25 12.44 -4.72
N LEU A 336 15.51 12.65 -6.02
CA LEU A 336 16.80 13.10 -6.53
C LEU A 336 17.15 14.54 -6.11
N MET A 337 16.15 15.39 -5.90
CA MET A 337 16.35 16.75 -5.38
C MET A 337 16.65 16.75 -3.88
N ASN A 338 15.94 15.91 -3.10
CA ASN A 338 16.10 15.87 -1.65
C ASN A 338 17.35 15.08 -1.20
N LEU A 339 17.84 14.15 -2.01
CA LEU A 339 19.01 13.32 -1.73
C LEU A 339 19.98 13.32 -2.93
N PRO A 340 20.74 14.41 -3.15
CA PRO A 340 21.59 14.57 -4.35
C PRO A 340 22.69 13.51 -4.48
N ASP A 341 23.14 12.94 -3.35
CA ASP A 341 24.19 11.91 -3.30
C ASP A 341 23.68 10.50 -3.62
N LYS A 342 22.37 10.33 -3.82
CA LYS A 342 21.73 9.05 -4.14
C LYS A 342 21.08 9.09 -5.51
N LYS A 343 21.00 7.92 -6.15
CA LYS A 343 20.27 7.73 -7.41
C LYS A 343 18.87 7.17 -7.16
N CYS A 344 18.04 7.15 -8.20
CA CYS A 344 16.86 6.27 -8.23
C CYS A 344 17.14 5.07 -9.13
N LEU A 345 16.49 3.94 -8.86
CA LEU A 345 16.50 2.75 -9.71
C LEU A 345 15.13 2.57 -10.34
N LEU A 346 15.07 2.44 -11.65
CA LEU A 346 13.86 2.08 -12.39
C LEU A 346 13.98 0.65 -12.93
N VAL A 347 13.07 -0.22 -12.51
CA VAL A 347 12.92 -1.59 -13.05
C VAL A 347 11.75 -1.60 -14.02
N TYR A 348 11.99 -2.02 -15.26
CA TYR A 348 11.02 -1.91 -16.36
C TYR A 348 11.02 -3.15 -17.28
N PRO A 349 9.90 -3.45 -17.97
CA PRO A 349 9.84 -4.50 -18.98
C PRO A 349 10.57 -4.04 -20.27
N PRO A 350 11.31 -4.91 -20.97
CA PRO A 350 12.17 -4.53 -22.10
C PRO A 350 11.48 -3.74 -23.22
N ARG A 351 10.17 -4.00 -23.43
CA ARG A 351 9.39 -3.44 -24.54
C ARG A 351 9.17 -1.94 -24.47
N ILE A 352 9.28 -1.33 -23.28
CA ILE A 352 8.98 0.09 -23.07
C ILE A 352 10.23 0.92 -22.74
N LYS A 353 11.40 0.43 -23.19
CA LYS A 353 12.69 1.06 -22.90
C LYS A 353 12.78 2.47 -23.45
N GLU A 354 12.33 2.66 -24.69
CA GLU A 354 12.44 3.92 -25.41
C GLU A 354 11.52 4.96 -24.78
N GLU A 355 10.28 4.59 -24.47
CA GLU A 355 9.29 5.43 -23.81
C GLU A 355 9.76 5.89 -22.43
N TRP A 356 10.36 4.99 -21.63
CA TRP A 356 10.96 5.40 -20.36
C TRP A 356 12.16 6.34 -20.54
N GLY A 357 12.92 6.19 -21.63
CA GLY A 357 13.95 7.15 -22.01
C GLY A 357 13.37 8.55 -22.20
N GLU A 358 12.29 8.66 -22.96
CA GLU A 358 11.58 9.93 -23.21
C GLU A 358 10.99 10.53 -21.93
N TYR A 359 10.34 9.72 -21.09
CA TYR A 359 9.79 10.21 -19.82
C TYR A 359 10.89 10.76 -18.91
N LEU A 360 12.02 10.07 -18.78
CA LEU A 360 13.11 10.54 -17.94
C LEU A 360 13.77 11.82 -18.49
N GLU A 361 13.80 12.01 -19.81
CA GLU A 361 14.27 13.25 -20.46
C GLU A 361 13.32 14.41 -20.22
N ALA A 362 12.00 14.18 -20.34
CA ALA A 362 10.99 15.21 -20.09
C ALA A 362 11.10 15.82 -18.68
N PHE A 363 11.53 15.03 -17.69
CA PHE A 363 11.75 15.49 -16.31
C PHE A 363 13.22 15.85 -16.03
N ASN A 364 14.13 15.79 -17.01
CA ASN A 364 15.55 16.07 -16.87
C ASN A 364 16.24 15.25 -15.75
N ILE A 365 15.91 13.95 -15.67
CA ILE A 365 16.43 13.02 -14.65
C ILE A 365 17.15 11.80 -15.23
N LYS A 366 17.25 11.68 -16.57
CA LYS A 366 17.84 10.50 -17.25
C LYS A 366 19.21 10.08 -16.74
N ASP A 367 20.13 11.02 -16.49
CA ASP A 367 21.50 10.69 -16.04
C ASP A 367 21.58 10.28 -14.55
N ARG A 368 20.53 10.55 -13.79
CA ARG A 368 20.46 10.31 -12.34
C ARG A 368 19.62 9.09 -11.97
N VAL A 369 18.94 8.48 -12.94
CA VAL A 369 18.15 7.26 -12.78
C VAL A 369 18.88 6.10 -13.44
N ASP A 370 19.27 5.10 -12.66
CA ASP A 370 19.79 3.85 -13.23
C ASP A 370 18.58 3.00 -13.67
N ILE A 371 18.63 2.43 -14.88
CA ILE A 371 17.55 1.61 -15.44
C ILE A 371 17.96 0.12 -15.48
N LEU A 372 17.07 -0.77 -15.04
CA LEU A 372 17.30 -2.20 -14.97
C LEU A 372 16.17 -2.98 -15.65
N SER A 373 16.49 -3.70 -16.71
CA SER A 373 15.54 -4.56 -17.41
C SER A 373 15.15 -5.76 -16.56
N MET A 374 13.86 -6.09 -16.54
CA MET A 374 13.33 -7.30 -15.91
C MET A 374 13.89 -8.61 -16.48
N GLU A 375 14.42 -8.60 -17.71
CA GLU A 375 15.08 -9.74 -18.34
C GLU A 375 16.40 -10.08 -17.62
N ILE A 376 17.17 -9.05 -17.26
CA ILE A 376 18.43 -9.21 -16.51
C ILE A 376 18.15 -9.82 -15.13
N LEU A 377 17.06 -9.40 -14.48
CA LEU A 377 16.62 -9.95 -13.20
C LEU A 377 16.20 -11.43 -13.28
N GLN A 378 15.97 -12.00 -14.46
CA GLN A 378 15.56 -13.40 -14.61
C GLN A 378 16.73 -14.41 -14.48
N LYS A 379 17.97 -13.93 -14.59
CA LYS A 379 19.19 -14.73 -14.39
C LYS A 379 19.23 -15.41 -13.01
N ALA A 380 20.00 -16.48 -12.89
CA ALA A 380 20.12 -17.22 -11.63
C ALA A 380 20.58 -16.28 -10.48
N PRO A 381 20.01 -16.40 -9.27
CA PRO A 381 20.48 -15.62 -8.12
C PRO A 381 21.95 -15.89 -7.82
N PHE A 382 22.64 -14.88 -7.28
CA PHE A 382 24.06 -14.94 -6.91
C PHE A 382 24.42 -16.13 -6.01
N GLU A 383 23.49 -16.54 -5.14
CA GLU A 383 23.63 -17.65 -4.20
C GLU A 383 23.70 -19.02 -4.89
N LYS A 384 23.24 -19.12 -6.15
CA LYS A 384 23.20 -20.35 -6.96
C LYS A 384 24.24 -20.33 -8.08
N ARG A 385 25.35 -19.61 -7.90
CA ARG A 385 26.43 -19.54 -8.89
C ARG A 385 27.10 -20.90 -9.04
N GLU A 386 26.91 -21.53 -10.20
CA GLU A 386 27.65 -22.73 -10.64
C GLU A 386 28.61 -22.37 -11.79
N ASP A 387 28.27 -21.37 -12.60
CA ASP A 387 29.04 -20.84 -13.72
C ASP A 387 29.19 -19.31 -13.62
N GLU A 388 30.36 -18.76 -13.96
CA GLU A 388 30.69 -17.34 -13.71
C GLU A 388 29.90 -16.34 -14.58
N GLU A 389 29.29 -16.76 -15.70
CA GLU A 389 28.67 -15.86 -16.68
C GLU A 389 27.13 -15.76 -16.62
N LEU A 390 26.45 -16.62 -15.85
CA LEU A 390 24.99 -16.81 -15.94
C LEU A 390 24.19 -16.34 -14.72
N PHE A 391 24.79 -15.60 -13.78
CA PHE A 391 24.12 -15.14 -12.55
C PHE A 391 23.88 -13.63 -12.50
N PHE A 392 22.97 -13.21 -11.61
CA PHE A 392 22.69 -11.82 -11.29
C PHE A 392 23.43 -11.40 -10.00
N ASP A 393 24.37 -10.45 -10.11
CA ASP A 393 25.08 -9.90 -8.95
C ASP A 393 24.37 -8.64 -8.39
N TYR A 394 23.51 -8.84 -7.39
CA TYR A 394 22.79 -7.75 -6.74
C TYR A 394 23.71 -6.79 -5.96
N ARG A 395 24.94 -7.18 -5.60
CA ARG A 395 25.84 -6.35 -4.78
C ARG A 395 26.26 -5.07 -5.50
N ARG A 396 26.23 -5.07 -6.83
CA ARG A 396 26.49 -3.88 -7.68
C ARG A 396 25.47 -2.75 -7.48
N TYR A 397 24.34 -3.07 -6.86
CA TYR A 397 23.20 -2.19 -6.61
C TYR A 397 23.11 -1.76 -5.14
N ALA A 398 23.98 -2.25 -4.26
CA ALA A 398 23.91 -2.02 -2.82
C ALA A 398 24.14 -0.55 -2.44
N GLU A 399 23.32 -0.04 -1.53
CA GLU A 399 23.38 1.31 -0.92
C GLU A 399 23.47 2.51 -1.90
N ARG A 400 23.07 2.34 -3.16
CA ARG A 400 23.13 3.39 -4.19
C ARG A 400 21.86 4.21 -4.30
N TYR A 401 20.72 3.62 -3.92
CA TYR A 401 19.43 4.17 -4.26
C TYR A 401 18.70 4.78 -3.06
N SER A 402 17.98 5.87 -3.31
CA SER A 402 17.02 6.46 -2.36
C SER A 402 15.58 6.05 -2.66
N LEU A 403 15.30 5.67 -3.91
CA LEU A 403 13.99 5.17 -4.36
C LEU A 403 14.20 4.08 -5.41
N ILE A 404 13.41 3.01 -5.29
CA ILE A 404 13.32 1.94 -6.29
C ILE A 404 11.91 1.95 -6.86
N VAL A 405 11.78 2.27 -8.14
CA VAL A 405 10.53 2.22 -8.89
C VAL A 405 10.48 0.93 -9.69
N VAL A 406 9.38 0.19 -9.59
CA VAL A 406 9.16 -1.05 -10.33
C VAL A 406 7.91 -0.89 -11.17
N ASP A 407 8.09 -0.71 -12.47
CA ASP A 407 6.99 -0.72 -13.42
C ASP A 407 6.47 -2.13 -13.66
N GLU A 408 5.23 -2.25 -14.11
CA GLU A 408 4.48 -3.50 -14.26
C GLU A 408 4.74 -4.51 -13.13
N ALA A 409 4.62 -4.03 -11.89
CA ALA A 409 4.97 -4.76 -10.68
C ALA A 409 4.21 -6.10 -10.54
N HIS A 410 3.09 -6.28 -11.24
CA HIS A 410 2.37 -7.55 -11.32
C HIS A 410 3.26 -8.73 -11.80
N ASN A 411 4.38 -8.46 -12.47
CA ASN A 411 5.39 -9.45 -12.86
C ASN A 411 6.17 -10.07 -11.69
N PHE A 412 6.05 -9.50 -10.48
CA PHE A 412 6.79 -9.91 -9.28
C PHE A 412 5.90 -10.59 -8.22
N ARG A 413 4.60 -10.79 -8.52
CA ARG A 413 3.64 -11.42 -7.61
C ARG A 413 3.94 -12.90 -7.32
N ASN A 414 4.68 -13.57 -8.19
CA ASN A 414 5.04 -14.98 -8.03
C ASN A 414 6.52 -15.12 -7.62
N PRO A 415 6.85 -16.02 -6.69
CA PRO A 415 8.23 -16.37 -6.40
C PRO A 415 8.94 -16.94 -7.64
N CYS A 416 9.98 -16.26 -8.10
CA CYS A 416 10.83 -16.67 -9.22
C CYS A 416 12.20 -15.98 -9.10
N ASN A 417 13.15 -16.27 -9.99
CA ASN A 417 14.46 -15.61 -9.99
C ASN A 417 14.34 -14.08 -9.97
N ARG A 418 13.39 -13.54 -10.75
CA ARG A 418 13.13 -12.09 -10.85
C ARG A 418 12.73 -11.46 -9.52
N SER A 419 11.77 -12.06 -8.82
CA SER A 419 11.32 -11.55 -7.52
C SER A 419 12.33 -11.77 -6.41
N THR A 420 13.11 -12.85 -6.47
CA THR A 420 14.25 -13.05 -5.56
C THR A 420 15.32 -11.98 -5.75
N ASN A 421 15.78 -11.76 -6.98
CA ASN A 421 16.83 -10.78 -7.28
C ASN A 421 16.40 -9.34 -6.92
N LEU A 422 15.13 -8.97 -7.19
CA LEU A 422 14.61 -7.68 -6.76
C LEU A 422 14.59 -7.54 -5.23
N LYS A 423 14.18 -8.58 -4.49
CA LYS A 423 14.21 -8.57 -3.02
C LYS A 423 15.62 -8.35 -2.49
N GLU A 424 16.65 -8.95 -3.09
CA GLU A 424 18.04 -8.73 -2.68
C GLU A 424 18.53 -7.31 -2.97
N ILE A 425 18.11 -6.70 -4.10
CA ILE A 425 18.38 -5.27 -4.36
C ILE A 425 17.73 -4.39 -3.28
N ILE A 426 16.48 -4.65 -2.92
CA ILE A 426 15.76 -3.86 -1.91
C ILE A 426 16.42 -4.04 -0.52
N LYS A 427 16.81 -5.27 -0.16
CA LYS A 427 17.49 -5.55 1.12
C LYS A 427 18.83 -4.84 1.23
N THR A 428 19.60 -4.78 0.14
CA THR A 428 20.88 -4.07 0.09
C THR A 428 20.73 -2.55 0.01
N ASN A 429 19.49 -2.03 -0.05
CA ASN A 429 19.17 -0.60 0.02
C ASN A 429 18.13 -0.36 1.14
N PRO A 430 18.48 -0.55 2.42
CA PRO A 430 17.51 -0.55 3.53
C PRO A 430 16.70 0.75 3.64
N LYS A 431 17.37 1.88 3.36
CA LYS A 431 16.80 3.24 3.40
C LYS A 431 16.03 3.64 2.14
N ALA A 432 16.12 2.89 1.05
CA ALA A 432 15.42 3.23 -0.19
C ALA A 432 13.93 2.94 -0.04
N ASP A 433 13.07 3.89 -0.36
CA ASP A 433 11.63 3.61 -0.46
C ASP A 433 11.32 2.86 -1.77
N VAL A 434 10.17 2.19 -1.85
CA VAL A 434 9.82 1.34 -3.00
C VAL A 434 8.46 1.72 -3.58
N LEU A 435 8.43 2.18 -4.83
CA LEU A 435 7.20 2.48 -5.55
C LEU A 435 6.89 1.38 -6.56
N LEU A 436 5.81 0.65 -6.36
CA LEU A 436 5.32 -0.36 -7.30
C LEU A 436 4.27 0.26 -8.22
N VAL A 437 4.50 0.24 -9.53
CA VAL A 437 3.60 0.78 -10.53
C VAL A 437 2.99 -0.38 -11.31
N SER A 438 1.67 -0.50 -11.33
CA SER A 438 0.99 -1.55 -12.10
C SER A 438 -0.47 -1.19 -12.32
N ALA A 439 -0.99 -1.29 -13.55
CA ALA A 439 -2.43 -1.08 -13.77
C ALA A 439 -3.31 -2.22 -13.24
N THR A 440 -2.71 -3.39 -12.97
CA THR A 440 -3.41 -4.62 -12.55
C THR A 440 -2.64 -5.30 -11.40
N PRO A 441 -2.56 -4.68 -10.22
CA PRO A 441 -1.80 -5.26 -9.11
C PRO A 441 -2.41 -6.57 -8.58
N ILE A 442 -3.72 -6.78 -8.80
CA ILE A 442 -4.46 -7.96 -8.35
C ILE A 442 -5.14 -8.59 -9.56
N ASN A 443 -4.79 -9.84 -9.89
CA ASN A 443 -5.35 -10.56 -11.04
C ASN A 443 -5.90 -11.96 -10.68
N LEU A 444 -5.31 -12.67 -9.70
CA LEU A 444 -5.71 -14.06 -9.38
C LEU A 444 -6.19 -14.28 -7.94
N GLY A 445 -5.86 -13.40 -6.99
CA GLY A 445 -6.35 -13.49 -5.61
C GLY A 445 -5.57 -12.64 -4.60
N ALA A 446 -5.98 -12.68 -3.33
CA ALA A 446 -5.39 -11.90 -2.24
C ALA A 446 -3.89 -12.21 -1.99
N SER A 447 -3.42 -13.41 -2.36
CA SER A 447 -2.01 -13.78 -2.29
C SER A 447 -1.12 -12.92 -3.19
N ASP A 448 -1.63 -12.46 -4.34
CA ASP A 448 -0.87 -11.61 -5.26
C ASP A 448 -0.52 -10.27 -4.58
N LEU A 449 -1.51 -9.66 -3.91
CA LEU A 449 -1.32 -8.40 -3.18
C LEU A 449 -0.29 -8.55 -2.05
N ILE A 450 -0.38 -9.64 -1.27
CA ILE A 450 0.57 -9.94 -0.19
C ILE A 450 1.99 -10.10 -0.74
N ASN A 451 2.17 -10.82 -1.85
CA ASN A 451 3.49 -11.02 -2.44
C ASN A 451 4.11 -9.71 -2.96
N LEU A 452 3.28 -8.78 -3.46
CA LEU A 452 3.75 -7.45 -3.87
C LEU A 452 4.14 -6.58 -2.66
N ILE A 453 3.29 -6.53 -1.62
CA ILE A 453 3.60 -5.77 -0.40
C ILE A 453 4.87 -6.31 0.28
N ASP A 454 5.05 -7.63 0.25
CA ASP A 454 6.25 -8.30 0.76
C ASP A 454 7.55 -7.85 0.10
N LEU A 455 7.52 -7.26 -1.10
CA LEU A 455 8.73 -6.69 -1.71
C LEU A 455 9.29 -5.53 -0.90
N PHE A 456 8.43 -4.72 -0.27
CA PHE A 456 8.82 -3.55 0.51
C PHE A 456 8.55 -3.69 2.01
N TYR A 457 7.82 -4.70 2.46
CA TYR A 457 7.64 -5.01 3.88
C TYR A 457 8.85 -5.76 4.48
N MET A 458 10.01 -5.10 4.51
CA MET A 458 11.28 -5.69 5.00
C MET A 458 12.10 -4.70 5.84
N GLY A 459 12.86 -5.23 6.81
CA GLY A 459 13.84 -4.47 7.60
C GLY A 459 13.23 -3.25 8.30
N GLU A 460 13.86 -2.09 8.15
CA GLU A 460 13.43 -0.81 8.75
C GLU A 460 11.99 -0.40 8.36
N LYS A 461 11.50 -0.83 7.19
CA LYS A 461 10.14 -0.52 6.72
C LYS A 461 9.06 -1.24 7.55
N GLN A 462 9.38 -2.34 8.22
CA GLN A 462 8.45 -2.98 9.16
C GLN A 462 8.18 -2.08 10.36
N ARG A 463 9.18 -1.30 10.80
CA ARG A 463 9.00 -0.29 11.86
C ARG A 463 8.08 0.85 11.40
N LYS A 464 8.19 1.28 10.13
CA LYS A 464 7.25 2.25 9.54
C LYS A 464 5.80 1.73 9.58
N PHE A 465 5.57 0.46 9.22
CA PHE A 465 4.26 -0.19 9.33
C PHE A 465 3.75 -0.31 10.77
N GLU A 466 4.65 -0.51 11.74
CA GLU A 466 4.33 -0.58 13.16
C GLU A 466 3.89 0.77 13.71
N ILE A 467 4.66 1.83 13.43
CA ILE A 467 4.34 3.22 13.79
C ILE A 467 2.99 3.62 13.19
N ALA A 468 2.73 3.20 11.95
CA ALA A 468 1.47 3.46 11.26
C ALA A 468 0.31 2.53 11.68
N GLY A 469 0.51 1.61 12.63
CA GLY A 469 -0.52 0.71 13.15
C GLY A 469 -0.99 -0.38 12.18
N LEU A 470 -0.31 -0.57 11.04
CA LEU A 470 -0.71 -1.53 9.99
C LEU A 470 -0.02 -2.89 10.15
N LYS A 471 1.12 -2.94 10.86
CA LYS A 471 1.94 -4.16 11.01
C LYS A 471 1.15 -5.37 11.49
N LYS A 472 0.40 -5.22 12.60
CA LYS A 472 -0.37 -6.33 13.19
C LYS A 472 -1.44 -6.87 12.23
N VAL A 473 -2.17 -5.95 11.58
CA VAL A 473 -3.21 -6.28 10.60
C VAL A 473 -2.60 -7.02 9.40
N TYR A 474 -1.49 -6.51 8.88
CA TYR A 474 -0.78 -7.12 7.75
C TYR A 474 -0.25 -8.51 8.09
N ASP A 475 0.47 -8.67 9.21
CA ASP A 475 1.07 -9.95 9.64
C ASP A 475 -0.01 -11.02 9.88
N GLN A 476 -1.15 -10.67 10.48
CA GLN A 476 -2.28 -11.58 10.70
C GLN A 476 -2.94 -12.00 9.37
N THR A 477 -3.20 -11.03 8.50
CA THR A 477 -3.83 -11.25 7.19
C THR A 477 -2.96 -12.13 6.31
N LYS A 478 -1.66 -11.83 6.23
CA LYS A 478 -0.66 -12.63 5.52
C LYS A 478 -0.63 -14.08 6.02
N LYS A 479 -0.57 -14.29 7.34
CA LYS A 479 -0.56 -15.65 7.92
C LYS A 479 -1.81 -16.44 7.52
N ARG A 480 -2.98 -15.81 7.50
CA ARG A 480 -4.26 -16.46 7.13
C ARG A 480 -4.30 -16.82 5.65
N ILE A 481 -3.89 -15.89 4.77
CA ILE A 481 -3.86 -16.11 3.31
C ILE A 481 -2.85 -17.19 2.91
N LEU A 482 -1.71 -17.29 3.61
CA LEU A 482 -0.69 -18.31 3.32
C LEU A 482 -1.05 -19.70 3.89
N LYS A 483 -1.76 -19.78 5.03
CA LYS A 483 -2.14 -21.06 5.66
C LYS A 483 -3.31 -21.74 4.97
N ASN A 484 -4.26 -20.96 4.48
CA ASN A 484 -5.46 -21.49 3.85
C ASN A 484 -5.31 -21.34 2.33
N ARG A 485 -5.46 -22.43 1.57
CA ARG A 485 -5.91 -22.32 0.17
C ARG A 485 -7.37 -21.86 0.22
N VAL A 486 -7.60 -20.61 0.63
CA VAL A 486 -8.90 -20.08 1.07
C VAL A 486 -9.91 -20.25 -0.06
N ARG A 487 -10.79 -21.25 0.05
CA ARG A 487 -11.99 -21.36 -0.79
C ARG A 487 -13.10 -20.41 -0.30
N GLU A 488 -13.02 -19.89 0.93
CA GLU A 488 -14.01 -18.96 1.51
C GLU A 488 -13.33 -17.85 2.33
N LEU A 489 -13.35 -16.63 1.80
CA LEU A 489 -12.87 -15.42 2.48
C LEU A 489 -13.93 -14.99 3.51
N ASP A 490 -13.63 -15.09 4.80
CA ASP A 490 -14.54 -14.60 5.84
C ASP A 490 -14.51 -13.07 5.97
N GLU A 491 -15.55 -12.51 6.59
CA GLU A 491 -15.78 -11.05 6.64
C GLU A 491 -14.59 -10.29 7.27
N GLU A 492 -14.00 -10.83 8.34
CA GLU A 492 -12.84 -10.23 9.01
C GLU A 492 -11.61 -10.18 8.10
N LEU A 493 -11.37 -11.24 7.31
CA LEU A 493 -10.24 -11.27 6.38
C LEU A 493 -10.45 -10.29 5.22
N LEU A 494 -11.68 -10.16 4.72
CA LEU A 494 -12.05 -9.18 3.69
C LEU A 494 -11.88 -7.74 4.19
N GLU A 495 -12.29 -7.46 5.43
CA GLU A 495 -12.14 -6.14 6.03
C GLU A 495 -10.67 -5.76 6.21
N ASN A 496 -9.86 -6.69 6.73
CA ASN A 496 -8.42 -6.47 6.84
C ASN A 496 -7.74 -6.28 5.47
N LEU A 497 -8.15 -7.04 4.45
CA LEU A 497 -7.66 -6.88 3.08
C LEU A 497 -8.02 -5.51 2.50
N LYS A 498 -9.27 -5.06 2.66
CA LYS A 498 -9.70 -3.73 2.23
C LYS A 498 -8.92 -2.64 2.94
N ARG A 499 -8.67 -2.78 4.25
CA ARG A 499 -7.85 -1.84 5.01
C ARG A 499 -6.43 -1.75 4.47
N ILE A 500 -5.81 -2.90 4.19
CA ILE A 500 -4.48 -2.96 3.59
C ILE A 500 -4.47 -2.30 2.21
N GLU A 501 -5.48 -2.58 1.37
CA GLU A 501 -5.62 -2.00 0.04
C GLU A 501 -5.73 -0.46 0.11
N VAL A 502 -6.62 0.07 0.95
CA VAL A 502 -6.82 1.52 1.11
C VAL A 502 -5.54 2.23 1.59
N GLU A 503 -4.76 1.59 2.47
CA GLU A 503 -3.55 2.19 3.05
C GLU A 503 -2.32 2.08 2.15
N LEU A 504 -2.22 1.05 1.32
CA LEU A 504 -1.00 0.72 0.55
C LEU A 504 -1.16 0.79 -0.97
N LEU A 505 -2.36 1.07 -1.47
CA LEU A 505 -2.65 1.09 -2.89
C LEU A 505 -3.52 2.29 -3.27
N LEU A 506 -3.10 3.04 -4.29
CA LEU A 506 -3.90 4.09 -4.91
C LEU A 506 -4.48 3.59 -6.23
N LYS A 507 -5.80 3.65 -6.38
CA LYS A 507 -6.49 3.29 -7.62
C LYS A 507 -7.42 4.41 -8.08
N ILE A 508 -6.93 5.22 -9.01
CA ILE A 508 -7.77 6.13 -9.79
C ILE A 508 -8.23 5.41 -11.06
N THR A 509 -9.55 5.44 -11.30
CA THR A 509 -10.19 4.87 -12.50
C THR A 509 -10.60 5.97 -13.47
N TRP A 510 -10.82 5.61 -14.74
CA TRP A 510 -11.36 6.54 -15.74
C TRP A 510 -12.68 7.18 -15.31
N ARG A 511 -13.53 6.47 -14.57
CA ARG A 511 -14.77 7.00 -13.98
C ARG A 511 -14.50 8.15 -13.00
N ILE A 512 -13.56 7.97 -12.07
CA ILE A 512 -13.15 9.04 -11.13
C ILE A 512 -12.61 10.24 -11.90
N VAL A 513 -11.82 10.02 -12.95
CA VAL A 513 -11.28 11.09 -13.80
C VAL A 513 -12.40 11.86 -14.51
N GLN A 514 -13.42 11.17 -15.02
CA GLN A 514 -14.56 11.83 -15.69
C GLN A 514 -15.52 12.53 -14.75
N GLU A 515 -15.65 12.04 -13.53
CA GLU A 515 -16.54 12.63 -12.55
C GLU A 515 -15.92 13.89 -11.94
N PHE A 516 -14.63 13.82 -11.57
CA PHE A 516 -13.96 14.85 -10.77
C PHE A 516 -12.90 15.66 -11.52
N PHE A 517 -12.42 15.21 -12.69
CA PHE A 517 -11.29 15.82 -13.43
C PHE A 517 -11.60 16.02 -14.93
N ARG A 518 -12.81 16.50 -15.25
CA ARG A 518 -13.27 16.71 -16.63
C ARG A 518 -12.39 17.65 -17.44
N GLU A 519 -11.83 18.68 -16.79
CA GLU A 519 -11.00 19.66 -17.45
C GLU A 519 -9.65 19.06 -17.90
N ASP A 520 -9.09 18.11 -17.14
CA ASP A 520 -7.88 17.37 -17.55
C ASP A 520 -8.14 16.53 -18.81
N LEU A 521 -9.31 15.88 -18.88
CA LEU A 521 -9.72 15.12 -20.08
C LEU A 521 -9.89 16.03 -21.29
N ARG A 522 -10.42 17.23 -21.07
CA ARG A 522 -10.56 18.24 -22.12
C ARG A 522 -9.20 18.72 -22.62
N ARG A 523 -8.24 18.95 -21.72
CA ARG A 523 -6.85 19.31 -22.07
C ARG A 523 -6.15 18.21 -22.86
N LEU A 524 -6.34 16.94 -22.47
CA LEU A 524 -5.73 15.79 -23.15
C LEU A 524 -6.29 15.54 -24.56
N SER A 525 -7.61 15.61 -24.71
CA SER A 525 -8.30 15.19 -25.95
C SER A 525 -8.62 16.36 -26.90
N GLY A 526 -8.54 17.60 -26.42
CA GLY A 526 -8.98 18.79 -27.14
C GLY A 526 -10.50 18.86 -27.38
N ARG A 527 -11.29 17.92 -26.83
CA ARG A 527 -12.75 17.81 -27.00
C ARG A 527 -13.42 17.39 -25.69
N GLU A 528 -14.74 17.55 -25.58
CA GLU A 528 -15.49 16.95 -24.49
C GLU A 528 -15.63 15.45 -24.76
N VAL A 529 -14.87 14.62 -24.05
CA VAL A 529 -14.95 13.16 -24.15
C VAL A 529 -15.80 12.64 -23.00
N ARG A 530 -16.93 12.01 -23.33
CA ARG A 530 -17.68 11.15 -22.41
C ARG A 530 -17.30 9.71 -22.72
N TYR A 531 -16.88 8.98 -21.69
CA TYR A 531 -16.71 7.54 -21.79
C TYR A 531 -17.95 6.91 -21.17
N GLU A 532 -18.66 6.10 -21.93
CA GLU A 532 -19.74 5.28 -21.38
C GLU A 532 -19.12 3.95 -20.96
N GLU A 533 -19.29 3.57 -19.69
CA GLU A 533 -18.93 2.21 -19.29
C GLU A 533 -19.81 1.23 -20.08
N PRO A 534 -19.22 0.16 -20.65
CA PRO A 534 -20.04 -0.88 -21.25
C PRO A 534 -20.95 -1.46 -20.17
N ASP A 535 -22.26 -1.56 -20.45
CA ASP A 535 -23.21 -2.27 -19.59
C ASP A 535 -22.83 -3.76 -19.59
N THR A 536 -21.99 -4.16 -18.63
CA THR A 536 -21.52 -5.54 -18.50
C THR A 536 -22.50 -6.33 -17.65
N LYS A 537 -23.09 -7.38 -18.23
CA LYS A 537 -23.89 -8.38 -17.50
C LYS A 537 -23.09 -9.65 -17.34
N GLU A 538 -22.99 -10.18 -16.12
CA GLU A 538 -22.40 -11.49 -15.89
C GLU A 538 -23.29 -12.54 -16.55
N VAL A 539 -22.76 -13.23 -17.56
CA VAL A 539 -23.41 -14.37 -18.21
C VAL A 539 -22.68 -15.63 -17.76
N ARG A 540 -23.40 -16.50 -17.06
CA ARG A 540 -22.92 -17.85 -16.76
C ARG A 540 -23.46 -18.78 -17.83
N PHE A 541 -22.57 -19.44 -18.54
CA PHE A 541 -22.91 -20.50 -19.47
C PHE A 541 -22.12 -21.75 -19.09
N ASP A 542 -22.75 -22.90 -19.23
CA ASP A 542 -22.05 -24.18 -19.16
C ASP A 542 -21.69 -24.60 -20.59
N TYR A 543 -20.49 -25.15 -20.77
CA TYR A 543 -20.11 -25.69 -22.07
C TYR A 543 -20.89 -26.99 -22.31
N PRO A 544 -21.40 -27.22 -23.53
CA PRO A 544 -21.96 -28.50 -23.92
C PRO A 544 -21.02 -29.66 -23.55
N ASP A 545 -21.57 -30.79 -23.10
CA ASP A 545 -20.76 -31.94 -22.64
C ASP A 545 -19.84 -32.49 -23.73
N ILE A 546 -20.24 -32.35 -25.00
CA ILE A 546 -19.41 -32.71 -26.14
C ILE A 546 -18.10 -31.90 -26.20
N TYR A 547 -18.09 -30.64 -25.75
CA TYR A 547 -16.88 -29.82 -25.73
C TYR A 547 -15.94 -30.26 -24.61
N LYS A 548 -16.51 -30.61 -23.45
CA LYS A 548 -15.76 -31.13 -22.31
C LYS A 548 -15.02 -32.41 -22.69
N ARG A 549 -15.75 -33.39 -23.22
CA ARG A 549 -15.21 -34.70 -23.56
C ARG A 549 -14.25 -34.67 -24.76
N GLU A 550 -14.63 -34.02 -25.86
CA GLU A 550 -13.87 -34.12 -27.10
C GLU A 550 -12.69 -33.14 -27.17
N ILE A 551 -12.75 -32.00 -26.45
CA ILE A 551 -11.72 -30.95 -26.51
C ILE A 551 -11.01 -30.76 -25.17
N PHE A 552 -11.73 -30.46 -24.09
CA PHE A 552 -11.08 -30.08 -22.83
C PHE A 552 -10.39 -31.24 -22.11
N GLU A 553 -10.92 -32.45 -22.18
CA GLU A 553 -10.27 -33.65 -21.63
C GLU A 553 -9.04 -34.07 -22.46
N GLU A 554 -9.05 -33.81 -23.77
CA GLU A 554 -7.97 -34.21 -24.67
C GLU A 554 -6.89 -33.16 -24.89
N ILE A 555 -7.14 -31.89 -24.55
CA ILE A 555 -6.21 -30.79 -24.85
C ILE A 555 -4.83 -31.01 -24.21
N VAL A 556 -4.79 -31.57 -23.01
CA VAL A 556 -3.54 -31.84 -22.29
C VAL A 556 -2.71 -32.86 -23.06
N GLY A 557 -3.31 -33.97 -23.46
CA GLY A 557 -2.65 -34.99 -24.28
C GLY A 557 -2.23 -34.46 -25.64
N PHE A 558 -3.10 -33.69 -26.31
CA PHE A 558 -2.79 -33.06 -27.59
C PHE A 558 -1.54 -32.16 -27.49
N LEU A 559 -1.49 -31.27 -26.49
CA LEU A 559 -0.34 -30.37 -26.30
C LEU A 559 0.91 -31.13 -25.87
N GLU A 560 0.78 -32.21 -25.09
CA GLU A 560 1.90 -33.05 -24.66
C GLU A 560 2.55 -33.75 -25.86
N PHE A 561 1.76 -34.40 -26.71
CA PHE A 561 2.26 -35.19 -27.85
C PHE A 561 2.68 -34.37 -29.08
N LEU A 562 2.35 -33.08 -29.14
CA LEU A 562 2.76 -32.20 -30.23
C LEU A 562 4.23 -31.78 -30.06
N ASN A 563 5.14 -32.25 -30.91
CA ASN A 563 6.59 -32.04 -30.78
C ASN A 563 7.06 -30.69 -31.33
N TYR A 564 6.27 -30.09 -32.23
CA TYR A 564 6.65 -28.86 -32.94
C TYR A 564 7.97 -29.04 -33.70
N GLU A 565 8.08 -30.12 -34.47
CA GLU A 565 9.34 -30.52 -35.11
C GLU A 565 10.04 -29.42 -35.94
N PRO A 566 9.31 -28.62 -36.76
CA PRO A 566 9.92 -27.53 -37.54
C PRO A 566 10.50 -26.39 -36.69
N ALA A 567 10.15 -26.31 -35.40
CA ALA A 567 10.71 -25.32 -34.47
C ALA A 567 12.12 -25.69 -33.98
N LYS A 568 12.60 -26.90 -34.27
CA LYS A 568 13.95 -27.38 -33.89
C LYS A 568 15.02 -27.11 -34.96
N LEU A 569 14.59 -26.58 -36.11
CA LEU A 569 15.44 -26.26 -37.27
C LEU A 569 15.60 -24.74 -37.37
N TRP A 570 16.78 -24.21 -37.05
CA TRP A 570 17.09 -22.78 -37.07
C TRP A 570 18.24 -22.47 -38.03
N ASP A 571 18.18 -21.28 -38.64
CA ASP A 571 19.24 -20.82 -39.55
C ASP A 571 20.56 -20.67 -38.80
N GLY A 572 21.62 -21.28 -39.32
CA GLY A 572 22.97 -21.23 -38.74
C GLY A 572 23.19 -22.05 -37.46
N GLU A 573 22.20 -22.78 -36.95
CA GLU A 573 22.34 -23.65 -35.76
C GLU A 573 22.15 -25.14 -36.11
N GLU A 574 22.80 -26.03 -35.36
CA GLU A 574 22.54 -27.48 -35.41
C GLU A 574 21.11 -27.78 -34.95
N TYR A 575 20.53 -28.88 -35.43
CA TYR A 575 19.21 -29.36 -34.99
C TYR A 575 19.16 -29.47 -33.46
N LYS A 576 18.32 -28.63 -32.83
CA LYS A 576 18.33 -28.45 -31.38
C LYS A 576 16.94 -28.18 -30.82
N GLU A 577 16.68 -28.79 -29.67
CA GLU A 577 15.44 -28.60 -28.92
C GLU A 577 15.57 -27.44 -27.92
N ASP A 578 14.79 -26.37 -28.12
CA ASP A 578 14.59 -25.33 -27.10
C ASP A 578 13.27 -25.56 -26.34
N LYS A 579 13.38 -26.12 -25.13
CA LYS A 579 12.23 -26.42 -24.27
C LYS A 579 11.41 -25.18 -23.90
N SER A 580 12.02 -24.01 -23.79
CA SER A 580 11.32 -22.77 -23.43
C SER A 580 10.46 -22.28 -24.59
N LEU A 581 11.04 -22.32 -25.80
CA LEU A 581 10.34 -21.96 -27.03
C LEU A 581 9.19 -22.92 -27.33
N LEU A 582 9.41 -24.23 -27.20
CA LEU A 582 8.37 -25.25 -27.39
C LEU A 582 7.22 -25.08 -26.39
N ALA A 583 7.54 -24.83 -25.12
CA ALA A 583 6.53 -24.53 -24.10
C ALA A 583 5.74 -23.27 -24.45
N TRP A 584 6.40 -22.23 -24.99
CA TRP A 584 5.74 -21.00 -25.42
C TRP A 584 4.78 -21.22 -26.59
N TYR A 585 5.17 -21.96 -27.63
CA TYR A 585 4.26 -22.29 -28.74
C TYR A 585 3.02 -23.07 -28.28
N LYS A 586 3.21 -24.08 -27.41
CA LYS A 586 2.09 -24.85 -26.82
C LYS A 586 1.18 -23.97 -25.96
N TRP A 587 1.77 -23.06 -25.18
CA TRP A 587 1.02 -22.11 -24.36
C TRP A 587 0.21 -21.12 -25.21
N GLN A 588 0.75 -20.66 -26.34
CA GLN A 588 -0.01 -19.81 -27.26
C GLN A 588 -1.24 -20.53 -27.82
N LEU A 589 -1.12 -21.81 -28.21
CA LEU A 589 -2.28 -22.61 -28.63
C LEU A 589 -3.33 -22.70 -27.52
N TYR A 590 -2.91 -22.98 -26.29
CA TYR A 590 -3.81 -23.00 -25.13
C TYR A 590 -4.51 -21.65 -24.91
N LYS A 591 -3.80 -20.53 -25.04
CA LYS A 591 -4.39 -19.18 -24.95
C LYS A 591 -5.42 -18.89 -26.03
N ARG A 592 -5.28 -19.49 -27.21
CA ARG A 592 -6.29 -19.39 -28.27
C ARG A 592 -7.55 -20.18 -27.91
N LEU A 593 -7.42 -21.33 -27.25
CA LEU A 593 -8.55 -22.08 -26.69
C LEU A 593 -9.29 -21.32 -25.58
N GLU A 594 -8.54 -20.65 -24.68
CA GLU A 594 -9.12 -19.79 -23.65
C GLU A 594 -9.93 -18.63 -24.25
N SER A 595 -9.51 -18.11 -25.41
CA SER A 595 -10.23 -17.05 -26.11
C SER A 595 -11.53 -17.54 -26.75
N SER A 596 -11.49 -18.60 -27.55
CA SER A 596 -12.67 -19.31 -28.06
C SER A 596 -12.28 -20.60 -28.79
N LEU A 597 -13.21 -21.55 -28.88
CA LEU A 597 -13.05 -22.76 -29.70
C LEU A 597 -12.74 -22.45 -31.16
N TYR A 598 -13.35 -21.40 -31.71
CA TYR A 598 -13.10 -20.97 -33.09
C TYR A 598 -11.69 -20.37 -33.26
N ALA A 599 -11.23 -19.54 -32.32
CA ALA A 599 -9.87 -18.99 -32.34
C ALA A 599 -8.81 -20.11 -32.22
N PHE A 600 -9.08 -21.12 -31.41
CA PHE A 600 -8.27 -22.33 -31.34
C PHE A 600 -8.26 -23.08 -32.66
N TYR A 601 -9.44 -23.38 -33.22
CA TYR A 601 -9.56 -24.02 -34.52
C TYR A 601 -8.74 -23.31 -35.60
N LYS A 602 -8.90 -21.99 -35.76
CA LYS A 602 -8.16 -21.22 -36.78
C LYS A 602 -6.65 -21.34 -36.57
N SER A 603 -6.19 -21.32 -35.32
CA SER A 603 -4.78 -21.46 -34.96
C SER A 603 -4.23 -22.85 -35.31
N ILE A 604 -4.98 -23.90 -35.01
CA ILE A 604 -4.61 -25.29 -35.32
C ILE A 604 -4.66 -25.55 -36.83
N ALA A 605 -5.64 -24.99 -37.55
CA ALA A 605 -5.76 -25.12 -39.01
C ALA A 605 -4.60 -24.44 -39.73
N ASN A 606 -4.20 -23.26 -39.28
CA ASN A 606 -3.02 -22.56 -39.81
C ASN A 606 -1.72 -23.30 -39.47
N LEU A 607 -1.64 -23.92 -38.28
CA LEU A 607 -0.51 -24.75 -37.92
C LEU A 607 -0.40 -25.99 -38.82
N TYR A 608 -1.52 -26.67 -39.09
CA TYR A 608 -1.59 -27.79 -40.02
C TYR A 608 -1.06 -27.41 -41.42
N ARG A 609 -1.59 -26.30 -41.98
CA ARG A 609 -1.18 -25.78 -43.29
C ARG A 609 0.33 -25.51 -43.34
N ARG A 610 0.89 -24.87 -42.30
CA ARG A 610 2.34 -24.66 -42.16
C ARG A 610 3.13 -25.96 -42.15
N PHE A 611 2.68 -26.95 -41.39
CA PHE A 611 3.43 -28.20 -41.23
C PHE A 611 3.42 -29.03 -42.51
N ILE A 612 2.31 -29.03 -43.25
CA ILE A 612 2.25 -29.61 -44.60
C ILE A 612 3.21 -28.90 -45.55
N LEU A 613 3.26 -27.56 -45.52
CA LEU A 613 4.18 -26.80 -46.35
C LEU A 613 5.65 -27.10 -46.01
N TYR A 614 6.00 -27.16 -44.71
CA TYR A 614 7.34 -27.52 -44.27
C TYR A 614 7.72 -28.93 -44.72
N ARG A 615 6.83 -29.91 -44.56
CA ARG A 615 7.04 -31.29 -45.01
C ARG A 615 7.32 -31.36 -46.51
N ALA A 616 6.47 -30.73 -47.32
CA ALA A 616 6.64 -30.73 -48.78
C ALA A 616 7.91 -29.97 -49.23
N SER A 617 8.25 -28.89 -48.53
CA SER A 617 9.47 -28.12 -48.80
C SER A 617 10.74 -28.89 -48.42
N MET A 618 10.70 -29.69 -47.34
CA MET A 618 11.78 -30.60 -46.95
C MET A 618 11.95 -31.74 -47.94
N GLU A 619 10.85 -32.39 -48.34
CA GLU A 619 10.86 -33.52 -49.29
C GLU A 619 11.40 -33.11 -50.67
N GLN A 620 11.01 -31.93 -51.16
CA GLN A 620 11.50 -31.39 -52.42
C GLN A 620 12.83 -30.63 -52.27
N GLU A 621 13.34 -30.53 -51.04
CA GLU A 621 14.53 -29.75 -50.69
C GLU A 621 14.51 -28.35 -51.33
N ARG A 622 13.35 -27.68 -51.35
CA ARG A 622 13.17 -26.33 -51.91
C ARG A 622 12.10 -25.56 -51.15
N VAL A 623 12.22 -24.24 -51.13
CA VAL A 623 11.18 -23.37 -50.57
C VAL A 623 10.00 -23.36 -51.55
N ILE A 624 8.82 -23.75 -51.08
CA ILE A 624 7.57 -23.68 -51.84
C ILE A 624 6.88 -22.35 -51.51
N ASP A 625 6.65 -21.52 -52.53
CA ASP A 625 5.97 -20.22 -52.41
C ASP A 625 4.49 -20.29 -52.87
N SER A 626 3.79 -19.15 -52.78
CA SER A 626 2.36 -19.06 -53.12
C SER A 626 2.03 -19.32 -54.59
N GLY A 627 3.02 -19.42 -55.48
CA GLY A 627 2.85 -19.79 -56.89
C GLY A 627 2.90 -21.30 -57.15
N TYR A 628 3.29 -22.12 -56.17
CA TYR A 628 3.48 -23.57 -56.31
C TYR A 628 2.59 -24.38 -55.35
N LEU A 629 1.40 -23.89 -55.06
CA LEU A 629 0.43 -24.54 -54.18
C LEU A 629 -0.29 -25.72 -54.84
N ASP A 630 -0.34 -25.74 -56.17
CA ASP A 630 -0.96 -26.81 -56.95
C ASP A 630 -0.22 -28.15 -56.73
N GLY A 631 -0.87 -29.07 -55.99
CA GLY A 631 -0.33 -30.40 -55.68
C GLY A 631 -0.05 -30.66 -54.20
N LEU A 632 -0.20 -29.67 -53.32
CA LEU A 632 -0.19 -29.90 -51.87
C LEU A 632 -1.54 -30.46 -51.39
N PRO A 633 -1.58 -31.29 -50.33
CA PRO A 633 -2.84 -31.79 -49.75
C PRO A 633 -3.57 -30.73 -48.90
N ILE A 634 -3.46 -29.45 -49.29
CA ILE A 634 -4.10 -28.31 -48.63
C ILE A 634 -4.75 -27.41 -49.69
N ASN A 635 -5.95 -26.94 -49.39
CA ASN A 635 -6.61 -25.88 -50.17
C ASN A 635 -6.40 -24.57 -49.40
N ILE A 636 -5.70 -23.61 -49.99
CA ILE A 636 -5.38 -22.31 -49.36
C ILE A 636 -5.37 -21.22 -50.42
N SER A 637 -6.08 -20.12 -50.17
CA SER A 637 -6.01 -18.94 -51.02
C SER A 637 -4.66 -18.23 -50.87
N LYS A 638 -4.21 -17.56 -51.94
CA LYS A 638 -2.95 -16.80 -51.92
C LYS A 638 -2.90 -15.76 -50.79
N ALA A 639 -4.02 -15.08 -50.51
CA ALA A 639 -4.11 -14.11 -49.43
C ALA A 639 -3.89 -14.74 -48.04
N VAL A 640 -4.48 -15.92 -47.79
CA VAL A 640 -4.29 -16.62 -46.51
C VAL A 640 -2.88 -17.19 -46.42
N PHE A 641 -2.28 -17.65 -47.53
CA PHE A 641 -0.89 -18.09 -47.55
C PHE A 641 0.06 -16.97 -47.09
N ASP A 642 -0.06 -15.79 -47.70
CA ASP A 642 0.80 -14.64 -47.39
C ASP A 642 0.59 -14.13 -45.94
N GLU A 643 -0.58 -14.40 -45.33
CA GLU A 643 -0.86 -14.07 -43.92
C GLU A 643 -0.19 -15.06 -42.94
N ILE A 644 -0.17 -16.35 -43.26
CA ILE A 644 0.19 -17.40 -42.28
C ILE A 644 1.61 -17.94 -42.43
N ILE A 645 2.22 -17.77 -43.60
CA ILE A 645 3.53 -18.30 -43.97
C ILE A 645 4.57 -17.18 -43.96
N ASP A 646 5.67 -17.43 -43.25
CA ASP A 646 6.89 -16.65 -43.34
C ASP A 646 7.89 -17.41 -44.22
N LEU A 647 8.15 -16.88 -45.42
CA LEU A 647 9.04 -17.52 -46.40
C LEU A 647 10.50 -17.53 -45.94
N GLU A 648 10.94 -16.55 -45.15
CA GLU A 648 12.29 -16.57 -44.56
C GLU A 648 12.40 -17.73 -43.58
N ARG A 649 11.37 -17.95 -42.76
CA ARG A 649 11.33 -19.09 -41.85
C ARG A 649 11.30 -20.43 -42.57
N VAL A 650 10.53 -20.56 -43.65
CA VAL A 650 10.55 -21.78 -44.50
C VAL A 650 11.94 -22.00 -45.08
N GLY A 651 12.59 -20.93 -45.55
CA GLY A 651 13.97 -20.95 -46.05
C GLY A 651 14.97 -21.49 -45.02
N ALA A 652 14.94 -20.95 -43.80
CA ALA A 652 15.76 -21.41 -42.69
C ALA A 652 15.56 -22.90 -42.42
N VAL A 653 14.31 -23.35 -42.32
CA VAL A 653 13.96 -24.75 -42.05
C VAL A 653 14.50 -25.69 -43.14
N VAL A 654 14.33 -25.34 -44.41
CA VAL A 654 14.82 -26.14 -45.56
C VAL A 654 16.35 -26.15 -45.61
N TYR A 655 16.99 -25.00 -45.36
CA TYR A 655 18.44 -24.88 -45.36
C TYR A 655 19.09 -25.74 -44.28
N THR A 656 18.60 -25.64 -43.03
CA THR A 656 19.07 -26.48 -41.93
C THR A 656 18.80 -27.94 -42.23
N TYR A 657 17.60 -28.31 -42.70
CA TYR A 657 17.28 -29.69 -43.05
C TYR A 657 18.25 -30.29 -44.08
N LYS A 658 18.58 -29.54 -45.15
CA LYS A 658 19.54 -29.97 -46.18
C LYS A 658 20.92 -30.31 -45.63
N SER A 659 21.36 -29.59 -44.60
CA SER A 659 22.69 -29.73 -43.99
C SER A 659 22.85 -30.96 -43.10
N LEU A 660 21.75 -31.64 -42.76
CA LEU A 660 21.74 -32.78 -41.84
C LEU A 660 22.05 -34.10 -42.55
N ASP A 661 22.49 -35.10 -41.78
CA ASP A 661 22.70 -36.47 -42.27
C ASP A 661 21.39 -37.20 -42.58
N ASN A 662 21.47 -38.23 -43.44
CA ASN A 662 20.29 -38.95 -43.90
C ASN A 662 19.51 -39.65 -42.78
N SER A 663 20.19 -40.13 -41.73
CA SER A 663 19.51 -40.80 -40.61
C SER A 663 18.65 -39.82 -39.82
N LEU A 664 19.17 -38.62 -39.57
CA LEU A 664 18.43 -37.56 -38.86
C LEU A 664 17.29 -36.98 -39.73
N LYS A 665 17.50 -36.87 -41.05
CA LYS A 665 16.48 -36.44 -42.00
C LYS A 665 15.25 -37.34 -41.99
N GLU A 666 15.44 -38.66 -41.96
CA GLU A 666 14.35 -39.63 -41.86
C GLU A 666 13.59 -39.49 -40.54
N GLU A 667 14.30 -39.38 -39.42
CA GLU A 667 13.69 -39.21 -38.10
C GLU A 667 12.86 -37.91 -37.98
N ILE A 668 13.36 -36.79 -38.50
CA ILE A 668 12.65 -35.51 -38.50
C ILE A 668 11.35 -35.61 -39.30
N VAL A 669 11.38 -36.26 -40.46
CA VAL A 669 10.18 -36.44 -41.30
C VAL A 669 9.15 -37.32 -40.58
N GLU A 670 9.57 -38.41 -39.93
CA GLU A 670 8.66 -39.26 -39.16
C GLU A 670 7.99 -38.51 -37.98
N ARG A 671 8.77 -37.68 -37.28
CA ARG A 671 8.27 -36.85 -36.17
C ARG A 671 7.33 -35.75 -36.65
N LEU A 672 7.66 -35.08 -37.75
CA LEU A 672 6.78 -34.10 -38.38
C LEU A 672 5.47 -34.74 -38.84
N ASP A 673 5.51 -35.95 -39.40
CA ASP A 673 4.32 -36.72 -39.76
C ASP A 673 3.48 -37.09 -38.54
N CYS A 674 4.12 -37.37 -37.40
CA CYS A 674 3.42 -37.58 -36.14
C CYS A 674 2.68 -36.32 -35.68
N ASP A 675 3.33 -35.15 -35.76
CA ASP A 675 2.72 -33.86 -35.43
C ASP A 675 1.53 -33.55 -36.35
N ILE A 676 1.68 -33.74 -37.65
CA ILE A 676 0.62 -33.54 -38.65
C ILE A 676 -0.60 -34.41 -38.31
N ARG A 677 -0.40 -35.71 -38.03
CA ARG A 677 -1.49 -36.63 -37.65
C ARG A 677 -2.17 -36.21 -36.34
N THR A 678 -1.40 -35.71 -35.38
CA THR A 678 -1.92 -35.24 -34.08
C THR A 678 -2.78 -33.99 -34.27
N ILE A 679 -2.32 -33.04 -35.08
CA ILE A 679 -3.06 -31.83 -35.47
C ILE A 679 -4.34 -32.19 -36.22
N GLU A 680 -4.27 -33.11 -37.18
CA GLU A 680 -5.41 -33.54 -37.99
C GLU A 680 -6.53 -34.17 -37.16
N LYS A 681 -6.19 -35.02 -36.18
CA LYS A 681 -7.16 -35.60 -35.24
C LYS A 681 -7.91 -34.53 -34.47
N MET A 682 -7.19 -33.54 -33.93
CA MET A 682 -7.80 -32.43 -33.19
C MET A 682 -8.67 -31.55 -34.10
N LEU A 683 -8.22 -31.28 -35.33
CA LEU A 683 -9.02 -30.54 -36.32
C LEU A 683 -10.32 -31.25 -36.66
N LYS A 684 -10.30 -32.58 -36.82
CA LYS A 684 -11.51 -33.36 -37.11
C LYS A 684 -12.55 -33.19 -36.01
N LYS A 685 -12.15 -33.33 -34.74
CA LYS A 685 -13.03 -33.11 -33.58
C LYS A 685 -13.58 -31.70 -33.52
N LEU A 686 -12.74 -30.70 -33.78
CA LEU A 686 -13.17 -29.30 -33.82
C LEU A 686 -14.17 -29.03 -34.96
N LYS A 687 -13.99 -29.64 -36.13
CA LYS A 687 -14.94 -29.53 -37.25
C LYS A 687 -16.28 -30.21 -36.95
N GLU A 688 -16.26 -31.38 -36.31
CA GLU A 688 -17.47 -32.06 -35.85
C GLU A 688 -18.28 -31.21 -34.86
N ILE A 689 -17.59 -30.38 -34.05
CA ILE A 689 -18.19 -29.47 -33.07
C ILE A 689 -18.68 -28.15 -33.68
N LEU A 690 -17.86 -27.52 -34.54
CA LEU A 690 -18.08 -26.16 -35.03
C LEU A 690 -18.95 -26.10 -36.30
N GLY A 691 -19.15 -27.22 -37.00
CA GLY A 691 -19.97 -27.29 -38.22
C GLY A 691 -19.20 -27.03 -39.52
N GLU A 692 -19.92 -26.81 -40.62
CA GLU A 692 -19.32 -26.62 -41.95
C GLU A 692 -18.52 -25.31 -42.05
N MET A 693 -17.33 -25.41 -42.62
CA MET A 693 -16.43 -24.30 -42.86
C MET A 693 -16.11 -24.15 -44.35
N ASP A 694 -15.73 -22.94 -44.76
CA ASP A 694 -15.18 -22.70 -46.08
C ASP A 694 -13.72 -23.17 -46.18
N ASP A 695 -13.18 -23.13 -47.39
CA ASP A 695 -11.83 -23.61 -47.69
C ASP A 695 -10.73 -22.80 -46.95
N ASP A 696 -11.03 -21.54 -46.61
CA ASP A 696 -10.15 -20.65 -45.86
C ASP A 696 -10.26 -20.87 -44.33
N GLY A 697 -11.26 -21.61 -43.87
CA GLY A 697 -11.48 -21.98 -42.47
C GLY A 697 -12.41 -21.03 -41.71
N ASN A 698 -13.24 -20.27 -42.43
CA ASN A 698 -14.31 -19.46 -41.86
C ASN A 698 -15.59 -20.29 -41.71
N LEU A 699 -16.36 -19.99 -40.67
CA LEU A 699 -17.68 -20.59 -40.44
C LEU A 699 -18.63 -20.22 -41.59
N LYS A 700 -19.20 -21.21 -42.29
CA LYS A 700 -20.21 -20.95 -43.35
C LYS A 700 -21.54 -20.48 -42.76
N CYS A 701 -21.89 -20.98 -41.57
CA CYS A 701 -23.00 -20.52 -40.75
C CYS A 701 -22.59 -20.62 -39.27
N TYR A 702 -22.99 -19.65 -38.44
CA TYR A 702 -22.96 -19.83 -36.99
C TYR A 702 -24.11 -20.79 -36.62
N PRO A 703 -23.86 -21.82 -35.78
CA PRO A 703 -24.94 -22.58 -35.17
C PRO A 703 -25.78 -21.73 -34.21
#